data_AF-A0A1W9QPP4-F1
#
_entry.id   AF-A0A1W9QPP4-F1
#
_cell.length_a   1.000
_cell.length_b   1.000
_cell.length_c   1.000
_cell.angle_alpha   90.00
_cell.angle_beta   90.00
_cell.angle_gamma   90.00
#
_symmetry.space_group_name_H-M   'P 1'
#
loop_
_entity.id
_entity.type
_entity.pdbx_description
1 polymer ?
#
loop_
_entity_poly.entity_id
_entity_poly.type
_entity_poly.pdbx_seq_one_letter_code
_entity_poly.pdbx_strand_id
1 'polypeptide(L)'
;MKSEKLINTILEENPKLNTILHEADNFETVKKELRKWVMDYLRNHSEALDYYRMDEKGRKCYEKLEWKDFAAIRIMDYLNNEGNEFEDKNIRGKNIVTNPFTILWHAVKHNNIAAEPAFFKDMLYLFRQFSGINKRELPSKEQIQKWMDRHPSGLDPEIIEIRKKNKKRIIKIFIKKMDDGDILRHKFRFEPGMSYKEKYNQMLEWWDTKTFHLQFASRTPERLNKLLGRQVDTETMTVLFDAQDRGIPFFVNPYYLSLLNVDVPEKYQNTDYAIKDYVFVSKPLVEEFGDIVAWEKEDIVEPGKPNAAGWLLPNSYNVHRRYPEVAILIPDTIGRACGGLCVSCQRMYDFQRGHLNFDLEDLKPQEKWWDRLPKLLQYFEKDSQLRDILITGGDALMSSDKSLKRILNEVYQMALNKRNNNKLHKKGEKYAEMIRIRLGTRLPVYLPQRVTDNLVKILADFKQKASKAGFKQFVIQTHFETAMEVTPEAAEAVRKLTSAGWIVTNQLVFTAAASRHGHTAKLRKVLNDIGVLTYYTFTVKGYKENSHNFATNTRAVQEQIEEKVIGEIPTDKFEKIKEFPHQAKKMKENIDELRKECDIPFLATDRNVLNLPGVGKSLTYRTIGITYDGRRILEFDHDRTRTHSPIINKMGKVIIVESKSVNDYLDQLKQMGENIKEYESVWGYSIGETEPRMPVYEYPEYNYELTEEITNLEI
;
A
#
# COMPACT_ATOMS: atom_id res chain seq x y z
N MET A 1 15.21 26.92 23.16
CA MET A 1 14.45 27.90 22.33
C MET A 1 13.20 27.33 21.66
N LYS A 2 13.24 26.38 20.68
CA LYS A 2 12.00 25.91 20.01
C LYS A 2 11.05 25.13 20.93
N SER A 3 11.55 24.14 21.68
CA SER A 3 10.73 23.35 22.61
C SER A 3 10.15 24.19 23.75
N GLU A 4 10.96 25.07 24.33
CA GLU A 4 10.56 26.01 25.39
C GLU A 4 9.40 26.93 24.95
N LYS A 5 9.47 27.48 23.74
CA LYS A 5 8.37 28.27 23.17
C LYS A 5 7.08 27.45 23.06
N LEU A 6 7.17 26.20 22.60
CA LEU A 6 6.01 25.31 22.49
C LEU A 6 5.43 24.99 23.87
N ILE A 7 6.27 24.73 24.87
CA ILE A 7 5.84 24.50 26.25
C ILE A 7 5.09 25.72 26.78
N ASN A 8 5.63 26.92 26.64
CA ASN A 8 4.95 28.14 27.09
C ASN A 8 3.60 28.31 26.39
N THR A 9 3.52 28.08 25.08
CA THR A 9 2.23 28.13 24.35
C THR A 9 1.24 27.07 24.84
N ILE A 10 1.69 25.84 25.17
CA ILE A 10 0.83 24.81 25.78
C ILE A 10 0.20 25.35 27.07
N LEU A 11 1.00 25.95 27.95
CA LEU A 11 0.56 26.43 29.25
C LEU A 11 -0.35 27.66 29.14
N GLU A 12 0.02 28.63 28.30
CA GLU A 12 -0.75 29.85 28.05
C GLU A 12 -2.15 29.54 27.50
N GLU A 13 -2.24 28.60 26.55
CA GLU A 13 -3.51 28.21 25.93
C GLU A 13 -4.33 27.25 26.80
N ASN A 14 -3.74 26.65 27.85
CA ASN A 14 -4.41 25.66 28.70
C ASN A 14 -4.20 25.96 30.20
N PRO A 15 -4.88 26.98 30.77
CA PRO A 15 -4.68 27.40 32.16
C PRO A 15 -4.89 26.28 33.18
N LYS A 16 -5.87 25.39 32.96
CA LYS A 16 -6.11 24.25 33.87
C LYS A 16 -4.97 23.23 33.86
N LEU A 17 -4.39 22.96 32.70
CA LEU A 17 -3.20 22.12 32.59
C LEU A 17 -2.01 22.79 33.29
N ASN A 18 -1.86 24.10 33.11
CA ASN A 18 -0.82 24.90 33.75
C ASN A 18 -0.88 24.79 35.29
N THR A 19 -2.06 24.96 35.88
CA THR A 19 -2.32 24.75 37.31
C THR A 19 -1.89 23.35 37.75
N ILE A 20 -2.36 22.30 37.05
CA ILE A 20 -2.05 20.90 37.41
C ILE A 20 -0.54 20.64 37.43
N LEU A 21 0.21 21.14 36.43
CA LEU A 21 1.64 20.87 36.30
C LEU A 21 2.48 21.66 37.33
N HIS A 22 2.10 22.90 37.67
CA HIS A 22 2.85 23.71 38.63
C HIS A 22 2.55 23.37 40.09
N GLU A 23 1.28 23.16 40.44
CA GLU A 23 0.84 22.97 41.83
C GLU A 23 1.12 21.55 42.34
N ALA A 24 1.28 20.57 41.46
CA ALA A 24 1.60 19.21 41.87
C ALA A 24 2.99 19.11 42.52
N ASP A 25 3.05 18.46 43.69
CA ASP A 25 4.29 18.18 44.42
C ASP A 25 5.04 16.96 43.87
N ASN A 26 4.32 16.04 43.24
CA ASN A 26 4.85 14.83 42.62
C ASN A 26 4.03 14.44 41.39
N PHE A 27 4.59 13.54 40.57
CA PHE A 27 3.97 13.11 39.33
C PHE A 27 2.64 12.35 39.54
N GLU A 28 2.49 11.60 40.63
CA GLU A 28 1.22 10.92 40.94
C GLU A 28 0.06 11.90 41.12
N THR A 29 0.34 13.08 41.67
CA THR A 29 -0.64 14.17 41.79
C THR A 29 -1.03 14.70 40.42
N VAL A 30 -0.07 14.90 39.50
CA VAL A 30 -0.33 15.27 38.10
C VAL A 30 -1.24 14.25 37.43
N LYS A 31 -0.88 12.96 37.53
CA LYS A 31 -1.64 11.86 36.93
C LYS A 31 -3.08 11.82 37.46
N LYS A 32 -3.27 11.97 38.77
CA LYS A 32 -4.59 11.98 39.41
C LYS A 32 -5.46 13.15 38.94
N GLU A 33 -4.93 14.37 38.93
CA GLU A 33 -5.70 15.57 38.55
C GLU A 33 -5.99 15.62 37.05
N LEU A 34 -5.06 15.18 36.19
CA LEU A 34 -5.32 15.01 34.76
C LEU A 34 -6.43 13.98 34.51
N ARG A 35 -6.34 12.80 35.13
CA ARG A 35 -7.39 11.76 35.03
C ARG A 35 -8.74 12.31 35.47
N LYS A 36 -8.81 13.01 36.61
CA LYS A 36 -10.04 13.62 37.10
C LYS A 36 -10.62 14.61 36.09
N TRP A 37 -9.80 15.54 35.59
CA TRP A 37 -10.24 16.53 34.61
C TRP A 37 -10.82 15.90 33.34
N VAL A 38 -10.13 14.93 32.76
CA VAL A 38 -10.59 14.29 31.52
C VAL A 38 -11.78 13.36 31.75
N MET A 39 -11.82 12.64 32.88
CA MET A 39 -12.97 11.80 33.22
C MET A 39 -14.24 12.62 33.50
N ASP A 40 -14.13 13.82 34.07
CA ASP A 40 -15.28 14.71 34.26
C ASP A 40 -15.84 15.18 32.91
N TYR A 41 -14.99 15.36 31.90
CA TYR A 41 -15.45 15.58 30.52
C TYR A 41 -16.16 14.33 29.98
N LEU A 42 -15.51 13.15 30.03
CA LEU A 42 -16.07 11.91 29.47
C LEU A 42 -17.41 11.49 30.12
N ARG A 43 -17.59 11.72 31.42
CA ARG A 43 -18.87 11.43 32.11
C ARG A 43 -20.06 12.21 31.57
N ASN A 44 -19.81 13.35 30.92
CA ASN A 44 -20.84 14.15 30.27
C ASN A 44 -21.02 13.82 28.77
N HIS A 45 -20.21 12.89 28.23
CA HIS A 45 -20.22 12.46 26.82
C HIS A 45 -20.29 10.93 26.79
N SER A 46 -21.50 10.38 26.93
CA SER A 46 -21.72 8.93 27.13
C SER A 46 -21.10 8.08 26.02
N GLU A 47 -21.28 8.46 24.75
CA GLU A 47 -20.73 7.73 23.60
C GLU A 47 -19.19 7.64 23.65
N ALA A 48 -18.53 8.72 24.07
CA ALA A 48 -17.07 8.75 24.23
C ALA A 48 -16.61 7.92 25.45
N LEU A 49 -17.37 7.94 26.54
CA LEU A 49 -17.08 7.14 27.73
C LEU A 49 -17.22 5.64 27.44
N ASP A 50 -18.27 5.24 26.74
CA ASP A 50 -18.55 3.86 26.40
C ASP A 50 -17.52 3.33 25.40
N TYR A 51 -17.15 4.14 24.41
CA TYR A 51 -16.03 3.84 23.50
C TYR A 51 -14.70 3.71 24.26
N TYR A 52 -14.42 4.63 25.19
CA TYR A 52 -13.20 4.59 26.01
C TYR A 52 -13.11 3.31 26.83
N ARG A 53 -14.20 2.94 27.52
CA ARG A 53 -14.32 1.75 28.38
C ARG A 53 -14.38 0.44 27.60
N MET A 54 -14.57 0.51 26.29
CA MET A 54 -14.78 -0.64 25.42
C MET A 54 -16.10 -1.39 25.69
N ASP A 55 -17.09 -0.68 26.24
CA ASP A 55 -18.45 -1.20 26.48
C ASP A 55 -19.21 -1.34 25.14
N GLU A 56 -19.04 -0.38 24.22
CA GLU A 56 -19.44 -0.48 22.83
C GLU A 56 -18.21 -0.42 21.89
N LYS A 57 -18.26 -1.12 20.73
CA LYS A 57 -17.13 -1.23 19.81
C LYS A 57 -17.54 -1.14 18.35
N GLY A 58 -16.60 -0.70 17.52
CA GLY A 58 -16.69 -0.70 16.07
C GLY A 58 -17.16 0.62 15.48
N ARG A 59 -17.35 0.61 14.16
CA ARG A 59 -17.52 1.82 13.35
C ARG A 59 -18.69 2.72 13.73
N LYS A 60 -19.83 2.15 14.11
CA LYS A 60 -21.00 2.95 14.51
C LYS A 60 -20.73 3.83 15.73
N CYS A 61 -19.98 3.33 16.71
CA CYS A 61 -19.64 4.08 17.91
C CYS A 61 -18.55 5.13 17.58
N TYR A 62 -17.57 4.75 16.76
CA TYR A 62 -16.54 5.67 16.25
C TYR A 62 -17.14 6.90 15.54
N GLU A 63 -18.16 6.70 14.69
CA GLU A 63 -18.81 7.77 13.92
C GLU A 63 -19.59 8.77 14.78
N LYS A 64 -19.94 8.40 16.01
CA LYS A 64 -20.62 9.30 16.97
C LYS A 64 -19.67 10.17 17.78
N LEU A 65 -18.35 9.89 17.75
CA LEU A 65 -17.38 10.66 18.52
C LEU A 65 -17.23 12.09 18.00
N GLU A 66 -17.28 13.05 18.90
CA GLU A 66 -17.01 14.45 18.62
C GLU A 66 -15.51 14.73 18.57
N TRP A 67 -15.11 15.85 17.94
CA TRP A 67 -13.69 16.17 17.76
C TRP A 67 -12.89 16.24 19.07
N LYS A 68 -13.51 16.70 20.15
CA LYS A 68 -12.89 16.79 21.48
C LYS A 68 -12.76 15.43 22.17
N ASP A 69 -13.62 14.46 21.82
CA ASP A 69 -13.62 13.11 22.38
C ASP A 69 -12.33 12.35 22.01
N PHE A 70 -11.86 12.49 20.77
CA PHE A 70 -10.59 11.92 20.31
C PHE A 70 -9.41 12.35 21.18
N ALA A 71 -9.38 13.61 21.61
CA ALA A 71 -8.34 14.13 22.50
C ALA A 71 -8.51 13.62 23.93
N ALA A 72 -9.73 13.62 24.46
CA ALA A 72 -10.03 13.10 25.78
C ALA A 72 -9.62 11.62 25.91
N ILE A 73 -10.00 10.79 24.94
CA ILE A 73 -9.65 9.37 24.87
C ILE A 73 -8.13 9.20 24.79
N ARG A 74 -7.45 9.97 23.92
CA ARG A 74 -5.99 9.92 23.78
C ARG A 74 -5.25 10.32 25.06
N ILE A 75 -5.71 11.34 25.78
CA ILE A 75 -5.13 11.74 27.08
C ILE A 75 -5.27 10.60 28.08
N MET A 76 -6.43 9.95 28.15
CA MET A 76 -6.63 8.78 29.01
C MET A 76 -5.73 7.61 28.62
N ASP A 77 -5.55 7.35 27.32
CA ASP A 77 -4.67 6.29 26.83
C ASP A 77 -3.20 6.55 27.19
N TYR A 78 -2.75 7.81 27.10
CA TYR A 78 -1.42 8.20 27.55
C TYR A 78 -1.27 7.99 29.06
N LEU A 79 -2.25 8.40 29.87
CA LEU A 79 -2.24 8.21 31.32
C LEU A 79 -2.28 6.72 31.72
N ASN A 80 -2.85 5.85 30.90
CA ASN A 80 -2.91 4.40 31.12
C ASN A 80 -1.61 3.71 30.74
N ASN A 81 -0.87 4.26 29.77
CA ASN A 81 0.39 3.69 29.27
C ASN A 81 1.64 4.40 29.76
N GLU A 82 1.51 5.46 30.55
CA GLU A 82 2.63 6.18 31.16
C GLU A 82 3.56 5.22 31.92
N GLY A 83 4.83 5.17 31.52
CA GLY A 83 5.85 4.27 32.05
C GLY A 83 5.93 2.91 31.36
N ASN A 84 5.03 2.58 30.43
CA ASN A 84 5.08 1.33 29.68
C ASN A 84 6.21 1.36 28.64
N GLU A 85 6.76 0.17 28.42
CA GLU A 85 7.88 -0.09 27.51
C GLU A 85 7.40 -0.86 26.27
N PHE A 86 7.83 -0.42 25.08
CA PHE A 86 7.44 -1.02 23.80
C PHE A 86 8.66 -1.25 22.90
N GLU A 87 8.68 -2.37 22.18
CA GLU A 87 9.72 -2.64 21.18
C GLU A 87 9.57 -1.71 19.96
N ASP A 88 10.64 -1.00 19.60
CA ASP A 88 10.68 -0.15 18.39
C ASP A 88 11.64 -0.72 17.35
N LYS A 89 11.06 -1.29 16.29
CA LYS A 89 11.82 -1.85 15.16
C LYS A 89 12.50 -0.77 14.30
N ASN A 90 12.08 0.49 14.37
CA ASN A 90 12.78 1.61 13.70
C ASN A 90 14.17 1.89 14.31
N ILE A 91 14.42 1.44 15.53
CA ILE A 91 15.72 1.55 16.22
C ILE A 91 16.30 0.17 16.54
N ARG A 92 16.12 -0.79 15.62
CA ARG A 92 16.66 -2.16 15.67
C ARG A 92 16.11 -3.01 16.82
N GLY A 93 14.84 -2.82 17.17
CA GLY A 93 14.14 -3.61 18.19
C GLY A 93 14.55 -3.24 19.61
N LYS A 94 15.18 -2.08 19.82
CA LYS A 94 15.35 -1.55 21.17
C LYS A 94 14.00 -1.12 21.72
N ASN A 95 13.86 -1.25 23.02
CA ASN A 95 12.68 -0.79 23.69
C ASN A 95 12.70 0.72 23.92
N ILE A 96 11.51 1.32 23.88
CA ILE A 96 11.24 2.72 24.20
C ILE A 96 10.23 2.80 25.34
N VAL A 97 10.38 3.79 26.21
CA VAL A 97 9.40 4.06 27.27
C VAL A 97 8.55 5.26 26.88
N THR A 98 7.22 5.13 26.95
CA THR A 98 6.32 6.26 26.71
C THR A 98 6.05 6.98 28.04
N ASN A 99 6.43 8.25 28.10
CA ASN A 99 6.29 9.09 29.29
C ASN A 99 5.75 10.50 28.97
N PRO A 100 4.60 10.63 28.27
CA PRO A 100 4.20 11.93 27.72
C PRO A 100 3.98 12.99 28.81
N PHE A 101 3.33 12.64 29.92
CA PHE A 101 3.03 13.61 30.98
C PHE A 101 4.19 13.79 31.94
N THR A 102 5.02 12.78 32.16
CA THR A 102 6.25 12.88 32.95
C THR A 102 7.22 13.85 32.28
N ILE A 103 7.44 13.71 30.97
CA ILE A 103 8.29 14.62 30.18
C ILE A 103 7.76 16.05 30.27
N LEU A 104 6.45 16.24 30.07
CA LEU A 104 5.83 17.57 30.14
C LEU A 104 5.94 18.18 31.55
N TRP A 105 5.69 17.40 32.60
CA TRP A 105 5.79 17.86 33.98
C TRP A 105 7.23 18.23 34.37
N HIS A 106 8.22 17.41 34.01
CA HIS A 106 9.62 17.74 34.27
C HIS A 106 10.09 18.99 33.51
N ALA A 107 9.60 19.19 32.28
CA ALA A 107 9.89 20.39 31.52
C ALA A 107 9.35 21.65 32.20
N VAL A 108 8.18 21.57 32.83
CA VAL A 108 7.50 22.71 33.49
C VAL A 108 7.97 22.94 34.94
N LYS A 109 8.04 21.89 35.75
CA LYS A 109 8.37 21.97 37.18
C LYS A 109 9.88 22.12 37.43
N HIS A 110 10.69 21.51 36.57
CA HIS A 110 12.14 21.38 36.79
C HIS A 110 12.99 22.00 35.68
N ASN A 111 12.38 22.68 34.69
CA ASN A 111 13.07 23.20 33.50
C ASN A 111 13.92 22.12 32.78
N ASN A 112 13.54 20.85 32.88
CA ASN A 112 14.24 19.73 32.27
C ASN A 112 13.54 19.28 30.99
N ILE A 113 13.98 19.81 29.85
CA ILE A 113 13.41 19.51 28.52
C ILE A 113 14.10 18.26 27.95
N ALA A 114 13.48 17.10 28.11
CA ALA A 114 14.00 15.79 27.70
C ALA A 114 13.37 15.23 26.40
N ALA A 115 12.81 16.10 25.55
CA ALA A 115 12.18 15.70 24.29
C ALA A 115 12.41 16.72 23.16
N GLU A 116 12.21 16.28 21.92
CA GLU A 116 12.39 17.08 20.72
C GLU A 116 11.18 18.01 20.46
N PRO A 117 11.34 19.07 19.65
CA PRO A 117 10.22 19.98 19.34
C PRO A 117 8.99 19.28 18.74
N ALA A 118 9.16 18.18 17.98
CA ALA A 118 8.07 17.42 17.39
C ALA A 118 7.12 16.82 18.45
N PHE A 119 7.66 16.32 19.56
CA PHE A 119 6.89 15.84 20.70
C PHE A 119 6.01 16.95 21.29
N PHE A 120 6.60 18.11 21.61
CA PHE A 120 5.85 19.22 22.22
C PHE A 120 4.81 19.81 21.27
N LYS A 121 5.10 19.81 19.96
CA LYS A 121 4.12 20.27 18.96
C LYS A 121 2.92 19.34 18.90
N ASP A 122 3.12 18.02 18.95
CA ASP A 122 2.00 17.08 19.01
C ASP A 122 1.17 17.26 20.29
N MET A 123 1.83 17.40 21.46
CA MET A 123 1.17 17.68 22.73
C MET A 123 0.38 19.00 22.72
N LEU A 124 0.90 20.04 22.06
CA LEU A 124 0.19 21.31 21.86
C LEU A 124 -1.12 21.10 21.10
N TYR A 125 -1.08 20.39 19.97
CA TYR A 125 -2.30 20.13 19.20
C TYR A 125 -3.28 19.20 19.92
N LEU A 126 -2.79 18.23 20.71
CA LEU A 126 -3.63 17.42 21.58
C LEU A 126 -4.44 18.28 22.56
N PHE A 127 -3.79 19.21 23.26
CA PHE A 127 -4.47 20.08 24.21
C PHE A 127 -5.30 21.19 23.55
N ARG A 128 -4.92 21.68 22.36
CA ARG A 128 -5.79 22.55 21.55
C ARG A 128 -7.08 21.84 21.13
N GLN A 129 -7.00 20.56 20.76
CA GLN A 129 -8.18 19.75 20.44
C GLN A 129 -9.06 19.56 21.68
N PHE A 130 -8.47 19.19 22.82
CA PHE A 130 -9.22 18.99 24.06
C PHE A 130 -9.86 20.27 24.63
N SER A 131 -9.19 21.41 24.52
CA SER A 131 -9.74 22.72 24.92
C SER A 131 -10.79 23.24 23.94
N GLY A 132 -10.79 22.76 22.68
CA GLY A 132 -11.68 23.21 21.61
C GLY A 132 -11.13 24.41 20.81
N ILE A 133 -9.86 24.76 21.01
CA ILE A 133 -9.14 25.76 20.21
C ILE A 133 -8.91 25.23 18.79
N ASN A 134 -8.49 23.97 18.64
CA ASN A 134 -8.37 23.32 17.35
C ASN A 134 -9.74 22.73 16.95
N LYS A 135 -10.30 23.23 15.86
CA LYS A 135 -11.56 22.76 15.28
C LYS A 135 -11.31 21.94 14.03
N ARG A 136 -12.21 20.99 13.75
CA ARG A 136 -12.20 20.22 12.49
C ARG A 136 -13.18 20.84 11.50
N GLU A 137 -12.65 21.37 10.41
CA GLU A 137 -13.43 21.85 9.27
C GLU A 137 -13.33 20.81 8.15
N LEU A 138 -14.46 20.16 7.81
CA LEU A 138 -14.48 19.19 6.73
C LEU A 138 -14.50 19.93 5.38
N PRO A 139 -13.70 19.53 4.39
CA PRO A 139 -13.67 20.17 3.09
C PRO A 139 -14.98 19.91 2.32
N SER A 140 -15.41 20.89 1.52
CA SER A 140 -16.55 20.70 0.63
C SER A 140 -16.18 19.85 -0.60
N LYS A 141 -17.18 19.34 -1.33
CA LYS A 141 -16.96 18.65 -2.61
C LYS A 141 -16.15 19.54 -3.59
N GLU A 142 -16.44 20.84 -3.63
CA GLU A 142 -15.73 21.82 -4.48
C GLU A 142 -14.28 22.00 -4.04
N GLN A 143 -14.00 22.00 -2.74
CA GLN A 143 -12.63 22.10 -2.23
C GLN A 143 -11.81 20.86 -2.62
N ILE A 144 -12.39 19.67 -2.50
CA ILE A 144 -11.73 18.42 -2.92
C ILE A 144 -11.52 18.41 -4.43
N GLN A 145 -12.48 18.91 -5.22
CA GLN A 145 -12.30 19.06 -6.67
C GLN A 145 -11.13 20.01 -6.99
N LYS A 146 -11.01 21.16 -6.32
CA LYS A 146 -9.85 22.07 -6.46
C LYS A 146 -8.54 21.38 -6.11
N TRP A 147 -8.52 20.54 -5.07
CA TRP A 147 -7.35 19.75 -4.74
C TRP A 147 -7.01 18.73 -5.83
N MET A 148 -8.01 18.03 -6.38
CA MET A 148 -7.81 17.09 -7.49
C MET A 148 -7.26 17.79 -8.74
N ASP A 149 -7.70 19.01 -9.03
CA ASP A 149 -7.28 19.78 -10.20
C ASP A 149 -5.81 20.23 -10.15
N ARG A 150 -5.17 20.21 -8.98
CA ARG A 150 -3.71 20.42 -8.82
C ARG A 150 -2.88 19.30 -9.45
N HIS A 151 -3.48 18.12 -9.65
CA HIS A 151 -2.76 16.91 -10.05
C HIS A 151 -3.09 16.54 -11.50
N PRO A 152 -2.09 16.50 -12.40
CA PRO A 152 -2.31 16.07 -13.78
C PRO A 152 -2.51 14.55 -13.90
N SER A 153 -3.05 14.14 -15.04
CA SER A 153 -3.17 12.75 -15.46
C SER A 153 -2.18 12.43 -16.58
N GLY A 154 -1.77 11.16 -16.65
CA GLY A 154 -1.02 10.65 -17.78
C GLY A 154 -1.80 10.62 -19.11
N LEU A 155 -3.12 10.84 -19.05
CA LEU A 155 -4.00 10.98 -20.21
C LEU A 155 -4.15 12.43 -20.68
N ASP A 156 -3.64 13.41 -19.92
CA ASP A 156 -3.73 14.81 -20.31
C ASP A 156 -2.89 15.06 -21.58
N PRO A 157 -3.42 15.77 -22.61
CA PRO A 157 -2.72 15.96 -23.88
C PRO A 157 -1.30 16.54 -23.74
N GLU A 158 -1.12 17.50 -22.82
CA GLU A 158 0.19 18.11 -22.57
C GLU A 158 1.19 17.11 -21.96
N ILE A 159 0.73 16.26 -21.05
CA ILE A 159 1.56 15.21 -20.43
C ILE A 159 1.95 14.14 -21.46
N ILE A 160 1.03 13.78 -22.36
CA ILE A 160 1.31 12.87 -23.48
C ILE A 160 2.43 13.43 -24.38
N GLU A 161 2.39 14.72 -24.71
CA GLU A 161 3.44 15.35 -25.52
C GLU A 161 4.80 15.40 -24.80
N ILE A 162 4.82 15.68 -23.48
CA ILE A 162 6.03 15.58 -22.66
C ILE A 162 6.64 14.17 -22.75
N ARG A 163 5.81 13.13 -22.65
CA ARG A 163 6.26 11.72 -22.73
C ARG A 163 6.78 11.34 -24.10
N LYS A 164 6.17 11.84 -25.17
CA LYS A 164 6.71 11.66 -26.53
C LYS A 164 8.10 12.26 -26.67
N LYS A 165 8.35 13.46 -26.10
CA LYS A 165 9.69 14.07 -26.07
C LYS A 165 10.68 13.23 -25.26
N ASN A 166 10.27 12.71 -24.09
CA ASN A 166 11.09 11.82 -23.27
C ASN A 166 11.45 10.52 -24.00
N LYS A 167 10.47 9.83 -24.60
CA LYS A 167 10.67 8.63 -25.43
C LYS A 167 11.67 8.92 -26.55
N LYS A 168 11.48 10.03 -27.28
CA LYS A 168 12.39 10.46 -28.35
C LYS A 168 13.81 10.62 -27.82
N ARG A 169 14.02 11.35 -26.72
CA ARG A 169 15.34 11.52 -26.08
C ARG A 169 16.01 10.18 -25.76
N ILE A 170 15.29 9.29 -25.08
CA ILE A 170 15.79 7.96 -24.70
C ILE A 170 16.20 7.15 -25.93
N ILE A 171 15.38 7.13 -26.98
CA ILE A 171 15.70 6.46 -28.25
C ILE A 171 16.97 7.04 -28.86
N LYS A 172 17.13 8.38 -28.92
CA LYS A 172 18.36 8.99 -29.46
C LYS A 172 19.62 8.52 -28.72
N ILE A 173 19.54 8.45 -27.38
CA ILE A 173 20.66 8.00 -26.55
C ILE A 173 21.01 6.54 -26.85
N PHE A 174 20.00 5.67 -27.01
CA PHE A 174 20.25 4.26 -27.34
C PHE A 174 20.83 4.08 -28.73
N ILE A 175 20.34 4.78 -29.76
CA ILE A 175 20.92 4.74 -31.11
C ILE A 175 22.40 5.09 -31.05
N LYS A 176 22.74 6.21 -30.39
CA LYS A 176 24.14 6.63 -30.23
C LYS A 176 24.99 5.56 -29.55
N LYS A 177 24.52 5.00 -28.43
CA LYS A 177 25.26 3.95 -27.70
C LYS A 177 25.43 2.65 -28.50
N MET A 178 24.44 2.30 -29.31
CA MET A 178 24.53 1.10 -30.16
C MET A 178 25.52 1.33 -31.31
N ASP A 179 25.54 2.53 -31.89
CA ASP A 179 26.50 2.93 -32.92
C ASP A 179 27.93 3.03 -32.38
N ASP A 180 28.09 3.54 -31.16
CA ASP A 180 29.39 3.64 -30.46
C ASP A 180 29.89 2.25 -29.97
N GLY A 181 29.09 1.19 -30.08
CA GLY A 181 29.43 -0.17 -29.63
C GLY A 181 29.25 -0.43 -28.12
N ASP A 182 28.80 0.57 -27.35
CA ASP A 182 28.56 0.49 -25.90
C ASP A 182 27.45 -0.51 -25.53
N ILE A 183 26.54 -0.80 -26.45
CA ILE A 183 25.42 -1.73 -26.24
C ILE A 183 25.43 -2.79 -27.33
N LEU A 184 25.85 -3.99 -26.97
CA LEU A 184 25.79 -5.17 -27.82
C LEU A 184 24.69 -6.11 -27.32
N ARG A 185 23.59 -6.21 -28.08
CA ARG A 185 22.50 -7.16 -27.81
C ARG A 185 22.26 -7.98 -29.06
N HIS A 186 22.28 -9.31 -28.96
CA HIS A 186 22.11 -10.19 -30.12
C HIS A 186 20.78 -9.96 -30.86
N LYS A 187 19.68 -9.73 -30.12
CA LYS A 187 18.33 -9.56 -30.69
C LYS A 187 18.00 -8.14 -31.15
N PHE A 188 18.81 -7.16 -30.78
CA PHE A 188 18.55 -5.75 -31.04
C PHE A 188 19.80 -5.13 -31.66
N ARG A 189 19.92 -5.24 -32.98
CA ARG A 189 21.05 -4.74 -33.77
C ARG A 189 20.52 -3.99 -34.98
N PHE A 190 21.25 -2.95 -35.38
CA PHE A 190 21.01 -2.30 -36.65
C PHE A 190 21.77 -3.03 -37.75
N GLU A 191 21.18 -3.11 -38.92
CA GLU A 191 21.89 -3.59 -40.10
C GLU A 191 22.98 -2.59 -40.52
N PRO A 192 24.13 -3.07 -41.04
CA PRO A 192 25.17 -2.19 -41.55
C PRO A 192 24.62 -1.23 -42.61
N GLY A 193 25.00 0.05 -42.51
CA GLY A 193 24.62 1.08 -43.49
C GLY A 193 23.24 1.72 -43.28
N MET A 194 22.45 1.31 -42.27
CA MET A 194 21.19 1.99 -41.96
C MET A 194 21.39 3.48 -41.67
N SER A 195 20.55 4.33 -42.26
CA SER A 195 20.44 5.75 -41.94
C SER A 195 19.86 5.97 -40.54
N TYR A 196 20.07 7.17 -39.97
CA TYR A 196 19.50 7.52 -38.67
C TYR A 196 17.97 7.39 -38.62
N LYS A 197 17.27 7.75 -39.72
CA LYS A 197 15.82 7.65 -39.81
C LYS A 197 15.34 6.20 -39.74
N GLU A 198 16.03 5.30 -40.45
CA GLU A 198 15.72 3.86 -40.41
C GLU A 198 15.99 3.27 -39.02
N LYS A 199 17.14 3.61 -38.40
CA LYS A 199 17.43 3.19 -37.02
C LYS A 199 16.37 3.68 -36.03
N TYR A 200 15.90 4.92 -36.18
CA TYR A 200 14.86 5.48 -35.34
C TYR A 200 13.52 4.74 -35.49
N ASN A 201 13.11 4.43 -36.72
CA ASN A 201 11.90 3.64 -36.96
C ASN A 201 12.02 2.23 -36.38
N GLN A 202 13.16 1.57 -36.57
CA GLN A 202 13.43 0.26 -35.97
C GLN A 202 13.36 0.28 -34.43
N MET A 203 13.86 1.36 -33.81
CA MET A 203 13.74 1.57 -32.36
C MET A 203 12.30 1.76 -31.90
N LEU A 204 11.43 2.37 -32.71
CA LEU A 204 10.00 2.48 -32.39
C LEU A 204 9.32 1.11 -32.40
N GLU A 205 9.64 0.25 -33.38
CA GLU A 205 9.14 -1.12 -33.40
C GLU A 205 9.61 -1.91 -32.18
N TRP A 206 10.89 -1.80 -31.82
CA TRP A 206 11.41 -2.46 -30.62
C TRP A 206 10.78 -1.93 -29.34
N TRP A 207 10.51 -0.63 -29.26
CA TRP A 207 9.83 0.01 -28.13
C TRP A 207 8.47 -0.61 -27.83
N ASP A 208 7.77 -1.13 -28.85
CA ASP A 208 6.46 -1.77 -28.66
C ASP A 208 6.58 -3.23 -28.17
N THR A 209 7.79 -3.70 -27.90
CA THR A 209 8.06 -5.05 -27.36
C THR A 209 8.47 -5.00 -25.89
N LYS A 210 7.89 -5.87 -25.07
CA LYS A 210 8.27 -6.03 -23.66
C LYS A 210 9.76 -6.40 -23.49
N THR A 211 10.30 -7.18 -24.41
CA THR A 211 11.68 -7.69 -24.35
C THR A 211 12.71 -6.58 -24.50
N PHE A 212 12.44 -5.58 -25.32
CA PHE A 212 13.31 -4.41 -25.45
C PHE A 212 13.45 -3.71 -24.09
N HIS A 213 12.33 -3.39 -23.46
CA HIS A 213 12.34 -2.65 -22.19
C HIS A 213 13.06 -3.38 -21.07
N LEU A 214 12.90 -4.70 -20.96
CA LEU A 214 13.60 -5.50 -19.97
C LEU A 214 15.12 -5.57 -20.22
N GLN A 215 15.54 -5.68 -21.49
CA GLN A 215 16.97 -5.78 -21.84
C GLN A 215 17.71 -4.44 -21.80
N PHE A 216 16.99 -3.33 -21.99
CA PHE A 216 17.52 -1.97 -22.01
C PHE A 216 17.29 -1.21 -20.69
N ALA A 217 16.69 -1.85 -19.69
CA ALA A 217 16.48 -1.29 -18.36
C ALA A 217 17.77 -0.71 -17.77
N SER A 218 17.65 0.43 -17.10
CA SER A 218 18.74 1.04 -16.36
C SER A 218 19.00 0.24 -15.09
N ARG A 219 20.28 -0.03 -14.85
CA ARG A 219 20.79 -0.80 -13.69
C ARG A 219 21.90 -0.08 -12.92
N THR A 220 22.18 1.17 -13.29
CA THR A 220 23.17 2.01 -12.59
C THR A 220 22.66 3.46 -12.49
N PRO A 221 23.05 4.20 -11.45
CA PRO A 221 22.79 5.63 -11.30
C PRO A 221 23.21 6.44 -12.54
N GLU A 222 24.43 6.23 -13.05
CA GLU A 222 24.94 6.97 -14.21
C GLU A 222 24.11 6.73 -15.48
N ARG A 223 23.70 5.48 -15.73
CA ARG A 223 22.84 5.17 -16.88
C ARG A 223 21.46 5.79 -16.71
N LEU A 224 20.91 5.75 -15.49
CA LEU A 224 19.61 6.35 -15.16
C LEU A 224 19.66 7.85 -15.43
N ASN A 225 20.66 8.55 -14.88
CA ASN A 225 20.78 9.99 -15.03
C ASN A 225 20.99 10.40 -16.49
N LYS A 226 21.84 9.66 -17.23
CA LYS A 226 22.04 9.90 -18.66
C LYS A 226 20.74 9.80 -19.45
N LEU A 227 19.90 8.79 -19.20
CA LEU A 227 18.60 8.63 -19.87
C LEU A 227 17.58 9.72 -19.48
N LEU A 228 17.71 10.25 -18.26
CA LEU A 228 16.99 11.43 -17.78
C LEU A 228 17.60 12.78 -18.24
N GLY A 229 18.54 12.75 -19.19
CA GLY A 229 19.12 13.99 -19.74
C GLY A 229 20.07 14.71 -18.79
N ARG A 230 20.64 14.00 -17.79
CA ARG A 230 21.53 14.54 -16.75
C ARG A 230 20.88 15.64 -15.90
N GLN A 231 19.58 15.50 -15.61
CA GLN A 231 18.80 16.46 -14.82
C GLN A 231 18.50 16.01 -13.39
N VAL A 232 18.97 14.83 -12.97
CA VAL A 232 18.90 14.44 -11.55
C VAL A 232 19.88 15.33 -10.77
N ASP A 233 19.40 15.95 -9.70
CA ASP A 233 20.20 16.86 -8.88
C ASP A 233 21.35 16.14 -8.16
N THR A 234 22.34 16.92 -7.72
CA THR A 234 23.57 16.38 -7.12
C THR A 234 23.30 15.59 -5.84
N GLU A 235 22.39 16.05 -4.98
CA GLU A 235 22.07 15.38 -3.72
C GLU A 235 21.45 14.01 -3.98
N THR A 236 20.44 13.95 -4.85
CA THR A 236 19.82 12.69 -5.27
C THR A 236 20.85 11.77 -5.92
N MET A 237 21.73 12.29 -6.80
CA MET A 237 22.77 11.48 -7.43
C MET A 237 23.76 10.88 -6.42
N THR A 238 24.16 11.64 -5.39
CA THR A 238 25.01 11.12 -4.31
C THR A 238 24.34 9.93 -3.62
N VAL A 239 23.07 10.07 -3.23
CA VAL A 239 22.32 8.97 -2.60
C VAL A 239 22.22 7.74 -3.50
N LEU A 240 22.03 7.93 -4.81
CA LEU A 240 21.97 6.83 -5.78
C LEU A 240 23.32 6.10 -5.91
N PHE A 241 24.44 6.83 -5.87
CA PHE A 241 25.77 6.20 -5.87
C PHE A 241 26.04 5.47 -4.56
N ASP A 242 25.71 6.05 -3.40
CA ASP A 242 25.83 5.38 -2.11
C ASP A 242 24.99 4.09 -2.06
N ALA A 243 23.78 4.13 -2.62
CA ALA A 243 22.91 2.96 -2.77
C ALA A 243 23.56 1.87 -3.65
N GLN A 244 24.22 2.26 -4.76
CA GLN A 244 24.96 1.33 -5.61
C GLN A 244 26.11 0.69 -4.84
N ASP A 245 26.88 1.47 -4.08
CA ASP A 245 28.01 0.99 -3.29
C ASP A 245 27.58 0.09 -2.13
N ARG A 246 26.34 0.24 -1.64
CA ARG A 246 25.70 -0.64 -0.66
C ARG A 246 25.07 -1.89 -1.28
N GLY A 247 25.10 -2.02 -2.60
CA GLY A 247 24.56 -3.18 -3.31
C GLY A 247 23.05 -3.16 -3.49
N ILE A 248 22.39 -2.00 -3.32
CA ILE A 248 20.95 -1.87 -3.59
C ILE A 248 20.72 -2.02 -5.10
N PRO A 249 19.85 -2.97 -5.52
CA PRO A 249 19.64 -3.20 -6.94
C PRO A 249 18.92 -2.03 -7.61
N PHE A 250 19.35 -1.67 -8.82
CA PHE A 250 18.63 -0.74 -9.68
C PHE A 250 18.00 -1.49 -10.85
N PHE A 251 16.71 -1.27 -11.08
CA PHE A 251 16.04 -1.79 -12.26
C PHE A 251 14.86 -0.91 -12.67
N VAL A 252 15.10 -0.06 -13.68
CA VAL A 252 14.08 0.87 -14.20
C VAL A 252 14.03 0.75 -15.72
N ASN A 253 12.92 0.26 -16.25
CA ASN A 253 12.80 0.05 -17.70
C ASN A 253 12.59 1.37 -18.47
N PRO A 254 12.95 1.43 -19.78
CA PRO A 254 12.88 2.66 -20.57
C PRO A 254 11.48 3.26 -20.68
N TYR A 255 10.44 2.44 -20.79
CA TYR A 255 9.05 2.92 -20.81
C TYR A 255 8.72 3.68 -19.52
N TYR A 256 8.95 3.06 -18.36
CA TYR A 256 8.63 3.71 -17.09
C TYR A 256 9.49 4.95 -16.84
N LEU A 257 10.77 4.91 -17.23
CA LEU A 257 11.66 6.06 -17.16
C LEU A 257 11.17 7.24 -18.04
N SER A 258 10.49 6.96 -19.15
CA SER A 258 9.93 8.00 -20.02
C SER A 258 8.75 8.76 -19.38
N LEU A 259 8.19 8.24 -18.29
CA LEU A 259 7.09 8.87 -17.55
C LEU A 259 7.56 9.99 -16.62
N LEU A 260 8.85 10.03 -16.27
CA LEU A 260 9.43 11.06 -15.40
C LEU A 260 9.56 12.39 -16.14
N ASN A 261 9.27 13.48 -15.44
CA ASN A 261 9.36 14.83 -15.96
C ASN A 261 10.82 15.23 -16.12
N VAL A 262 11.19 15.58 -17.35
CA VAL A 262 12.52 16.08 -17.71
C VAL A 262 12.30 17.25 -18.65
N ASP A 263 12.90 18.40 -18.35
CA ASP A 263 12.76 19.63 -19.12
C ASP A 263 11.28 20.02 -19.38
N VAL A 264 10.51 20.15 -18.29
CA VAL A 264 9.08 20.45 -18.33
C VAL A 264 8.79 21.90 -17.92
N PRO A 265 7.69 22.51 -18.40
CA PRO A 265 7.22 23.80 -17.89
C PRO A 265 7.03 23.80 -16.37
N GLU A 266 7.18 24.98 -15.76
CA GLU A 266 7.10 25.17 -14.30
C GLU A 266 5.85 24.53 -13.67
N LYS A 267 4.68 24.69 -14.31
CA LYS A 267 3.41 24.09 -13.84
C LYS A 267 3.41 22.56 -13.71
N TYR A 268 4.33 21.86 -14.36
CA TYR A 268 4.48 20.41 -14.29
C TYR A 268 5.73 19.98 -13.53
N GLN A 269 6.52 20.92 -13.02
CA GLN A 269 7.64 20.56 -12.15
C GLN A 269 7.10 19.79 -10.95
N ASN A 270 7.73 18.64 -10.69
CA ASN A 270 7.44 17.78 -9.55
C ASN A 270 6.02 17.20 -9.45
N THR A 271 5.20 17.30 -10.49
CA THR A 271 3.92 16.56 -10.55
C THR A 271 4.12 15.03 -10.59
N ASP A 272 5.34 14.58 -10.85
CA ASP A 272 5.78 13.20 -10.88
C ASP A 272 6.43 12.70 -9.58
N TYR A 273 6.33 13.44 -8.45
CA TYR A 273 6.92 13.02 -7.16
C TYR A 273 6.58 11.57 -6.78
N ALA A 274 5.32 11.14 -6.96
CA ALA A 274 4.91 9.77 -6.65
C ALA A 274 5.62 8.72 -7.53
N ILE A 275 5.96 9.05 -8.79
CA ILE A 275 6.76 8.19 -9.67
C ILE A 275 8.22 8.20 -9.19
N LYS A 276 8.76 9.38 -8.86
CA LYS A 276 10.13 9.54 -8.35
C LYS A 276 10.37 8.78 -7.05
N ASP A 277 9.42 8.80 -6.11
CA ASP A 277 9.46 8.04 -4.85
C ASP A 277 9.54 6.52 -5.05
N TYR A 278 9.21 6.03 -6.23
CA TYR A 278 9.34 4.61 -6.61
C TYR A 278 10.63 4.29 -7.37
N VAL A 279 11.38 5.31 -7.80
CA VAL A 279 12.57 5.19 -8.64
C VAL A 279 13.83 5.62 -7.90
N PHE A 280 13.77 6.72 -7.15
CA PHE A 280 14.90 7.29 -6.45
C PHE A 280 14.95 6.77 -5.02
N VAL A 281 16.05 6.08 -4.71
CA VAL A 281 16.32 5.52 -3.39
C VAL A 281 16.47 6.66 -2.39
N SER A 282 15.92 6.48 -1.18
CA SER A 282 16.02 7.45 -0.09
C SER A 282 17.22 7.17 0.80
N LYS A 283 17.76 8.21 1.43
CA LYS A 283 18.89 8.08 2.37
C LYS A 283 18.60 7.09 3.52
N PRO A 284 17.43 7.11 4.19
CA PRO A 284 17.13 6.10 5.22
C PRO A 284 17.16 4.67 4.70
N LEU A 285 16.73 4.42 3.46
CA LEU A 285 16.84 3.09 2.86
C LEU A 285 18.31 2.69 2.69
N VAL A 286 19.18 3.59 2.22
CA VAL A 286 20.62 3.30 2.09
C VAL A 286 21.26 2.99 3.43
N GLU A 287 20.93 3.77 4.47
CA GLU A 287 21.50 3.62 5.81
C GLU A 287 21.07 2.32 6.51
N GLU A 288 19.85 1.85 6.27
CA GLU A 288 19.32 0.63 6.88
C GLU A 288 19.54 -0.63 6.02
N PHE A 289 19.99 -0.48 4.76
CA PHE A 289 20.27 -1.64 3.89
C PHE A 289 21.44 -2.46 4.44
N GLY A 290 21.18 -3.72 4.74
CA GLY A 290 22.04 -4.62 5.51
C GLY A 290 21.38 -5.09 6.82
N ASP A 291 20.48 -4.27 7.37
CA ASP A 291 19.80 -4.50 8.65
C ASP A 291 18.26 -4.61 8.50
N ILE A 292 17.71 -4.54 7.28
CA ILE A 292 16.27 -4.60 7.03
C ILE A 292 15.71 -5.97 7.45
N VAL A 293 14.66 -5.95 8.26
CA VAL A 293 13.92 -7.14 8.67
C VAL A 293 12.53 -7.18 8.03
N ALA A 294 11.99 -8.39 7.85
CA ALA A 294 10.66 -8.58 7.31
C ALA A 294 9.61 -7.92 8.22
N TRP A 295 8.69 -7.17 7.60
CA TRP A 295 7.52 -6.61 8.30
C TRP A 295 6.53 -7.72 8.69
N GLU A 296 6.26 -8.64 7.76
CA GLU A 296 5.27 -9.70 7.94
C GLU A 296 5.91 -10.89 8.66
N LYS A 297 5.45 -11.19 9.87
CA LYS A 297 5.98 -12.30 10.69
C LYS A 297 5.60 -13.66 10.11
N GLU A 298 4.45 -13.76 9.45
CA GLU A 298 3.94 -15.01 8.90
C GLU A 298 4.59 -15.44 7.58
N ASP A 299 5.44 -14.59 6.99
CA ASP A 299 6.30 -14.93 5.86
C ASP A 299 7.60 -15.64 6.30
N ILE A 300 7.87 -15.71 7.61
CA ILE A 300 8.91 -16.56 8.18
C ILE A 300 8.30 -17.95 8.36
N VAL A 301 8.72 -18.89 7.51
CA VAL A 301 8.14 -20.24 7.45
C VAL A 301 9.22 -21.30 7.70
N GLU A 302 8.95 -22.18 8.65
CA GLU A 302 9.77 -23.35 8.95
C GLU A 302 9.01 -24.62 8.54
N PRO A 303 9.61 -25.53 7.74
CA PRO A 303 8.96 -26.78 7.37
C PRO A 303 8.53 -27.59 8.60
N GLY A 304 7.26 -28.02 8.60
CA GLY A 304 6.69 -28.81 9.69
C GLY A 304 6.25 -28.00 10.92
N LYS A 305 6.31 -26.66 10.87
CA LYS A 305 5.79 -25.79 11.93
C LYS A 305 4.76 -24.79 11.37
N PRO A 306 3.78 -24.36 12.18
CA PRO A 306 2.86 -23.32 11.77
C PRO A 306 3.59 -21.97 11.64
N ASN A 307 3.18 -21.16 10.66
CA ASN A 307 3.65 -19.77 10.58
C ASN A 307 2.99 -18.90 11.68
N ALA A 308 3.35 -17.61 11.75
CA ALA A 308 2.80 -16.71 12.77
C ALA A 308 1.26 -16.55 12.73
N ALA A 309 0.60 -16.97 11.64
CA ALA A 309 -0.85 -16.99 11.50
C ALA A 309 -1.47 -18.39 11.79
N GLY A 310 -0.68 -19.35 12.29
CA GLY A 310 -1.12 -20.70 12.66
C GLY A 310 -1.12 -21.72 11.52
N TRP A 311 -0.71 -21.34 10.30
CA TRP A 311 -0.86 -22.21 9.13
C TRP A 311 0.35 -23.08 8.90
N LEU A 312 0.12 -24.39 8.75
CA LEU A 312 1.10 -25.33 8.19
C LEU A 312 1.16 -25.12 6.68
N LEU A 313 2.37 -24.84 6.17
CA LEU A 313 2.59 -24.54 4.75
C LEU A 313 3.41 -25.66 4.08
N PRO A 314 3.12 -25.97 2.80
CA PRO A 314 3.77 -27.07 2.09
C PRO A 314 5.25 -26.79 1.79
N ASN A 315 5.65 -25.52 1.79
CA ASN A 315 7.04 -25.08 1.71
C ASN A 315 7.18 -23.65 2.24
N SER A 316 8.42 -23.14 2.25
CA SER A 316 8.74 -21.84 2.83
C SER A 316 8.66 -20.63 1.88
N TYR A 317 8.43 -20.81 0.57
CA TYR A 317 8.62 -19.71 -0.40
C TYR A 317 7.57 -19.59 -1.52
N ASN A 318 6.76 -20.62 -1.80
CA ASN A 318 5.81 -20.60 -2.91
C ASN A 318 4.36 -20.45 -2.44
N VAL A 319 4.02 -20.87 -1.22
CA VAL A 319 2.67 -20.76 -0.68
C VAL A 319 2.70 -19.93 0.59
N HIS A 320 1.97 -18.82 0.60
CA HIS A 320 1.84 -17.96 1.78
C HIS A 320 0.37 -17.89 2.17
N ARG A 321 0.08 -18.03 3.47
CA ARG A 321 -1.29 -17.97 3.98
C ARG A 321 -1.35 -17.19 5.28
N ARG A 322 -2.32 -16.27 5.33
CA ARG A 322 -2.67 -15.48 6.52
C ARG A 322 -4.12 -15.69 6.91
N TYR A 323 -5.02 -15.77 5.93
CA TYR A 323 -6.45 -15.89 6.14
C TYR A 323 -6.94 -17.32 5.82
N PRO A 324 -8.06 -17.76 6.42
CA PRO A 324 -8.63 -19.07 6.12
C PRO A 324 -9.04 -19.23 4.65
N GLU A 325 -9.61 -18.20 4.05
CA GLU A 325 -10.26 -18.32 2.74
C GLU A 325 -9.31 -18.16 1.55
N VAL A 326 -8.10 -17.65 1.78
CA VAL A 326 -7.19 -17.24 0.70
C VAL A 326 -5.73 -17.53 0.99
N ALA A 327 -5.05 -18.06 -0.02
CA ALA A 327 -3.60 -18.24 -0.03
C ALA A 327 -3.00 -17.67 -1.31
N ILE A 328 -1.74 -17.29 -1.19
CA ILE A 328 -0.92 -16.74 -2.26
C ILE A 328 -0.08 -17.88 -2.83
N LEU A 329 -0.03 -17.99 -4.14
CA LEU A 329 0.90 -18.82 -4.88
C LEU A 329 1.94 -17.93 -5.57
N ILE A 330 3.21 -18.17 -5.30
CA ILE A 330 4.36 -17.56 -5.96
C ILE A 330 5.00 -18.61 -6.87
N PRO A 331 4.78 -18.56 -8.21
CA PRO A 331 5.38 -19.51 -9.13
C PRO A 331 6.90 -19.38 -9.19
N ASP A 332 7.62 -20.50 -9.19
CA ASP A 332 9.07 -20.54 -9.37
C ASP A 332 9.46 -20.36 -10.86
N THR A 333 9.11 -19.19 -11.38
CA THR A 333 9.36 -18.76 -12.75
C THR A 333 9.96 -17.35 -12.75
N ILE A 334 10.19 -16.77 -13.94
CA ILE A 334 10.52 -15.35 -14.08
C ILE A 334 9.50 -14.42 -13.38
N GLY A 335 8.29 -14.91 -13.05
CA GLY A 335 7.32 -14.18 -12.21
C GLY A 335 7.81 -13.78 -10.81
N ARG A 336 8.95 -14.29 -10.34
CA ARG A 336 9.63 -13.80 -9.12
C ARG A 336 10.32 -12.45 -9.31
N ALA A 337 10.63 -12.08 -10.55
CA ALA A 337 11.16 -10.77 -10.89
C ALA A 337 10.02 -9.76 -11.15
N CYS A 338 10.36 -8.47 -11.07
CA CYS A 338 9.45 -7.36 -11.36
C CYS A 338 9.83 -6.66 -12.68
N GLY A 339 8.89 -5.94 -13.30
CA GLY A 339 9.16 -5.06 -14.45
C GLY A 339 9.93 -3.76 -14.10
N GLY A 340 10.10 -3.50 -12.80
CA GLY A 340 10.78 -2.37 -12.18
C GLY A 340 10.97 -2.68 -10.68
N LEU A 341 11.99 -2.11 -10.02
CA LEU A 341 12.10 -2.18 -8.55
C LEU A 341 11.39 -0.99 -7.93
N CYS A 342 10.38 -1.25 -7.09
CA CYS A 342 9.83 -0.23 -6.21
C CYS A 342 10.82 0.06 -5.08
N VAL A 343 11.13 1.32 -4.83
CA VAL A 343 11.94 1.73 -3.65
C VAL A 343 11.28 1.25 -2.34
N SER A 344 9.96 1.40 -2.22
CA SER A 344 9.16 0.94 -1.07
C SER A 344 8.82 -0.57 -1.10
N CYS A 345 9.57 -1.39 -1.84
CA CYS A 345 9.28 -2.82 -1.98
C CYS A 345 9.27 -3.53 -0.62
N GLN A 346 8.17 -4.22 -0.33
CA GLN A 346 7.99 -4.97 0.92
C GLN A 346 8.96 -6.14 1.07
N ARG A 347 9.62 -6.54 -0.02
CA ARG A 347 10.60 -7.64 -0.06
C ARG A 347 12.04 -7.14 -0.17
N MET A 348 12.30 -5.87 0.15
CA MET A 348 13.65 -5.30 0.11
C MET A 348 14.63 -6.10 0.99
N TYR A 349 14.16 -6.66 2.11
CA TYR A 349 14.94 -7.57 2.96
C TYR A 349 15.41 -8.84 2.23
N ASP A 350 14.63 -9.38 1.28
CA ASP A 350 15.02 -10.56 0.48
C ASP A 350 16.02 -10.20 -0.62
N PHE A 351 15.98 -8.95 -1.14
CA PHE A 351 17.02 -8.43 -2.04
C PHE A 351 18.35 -8.26 -1.32
N GLN A 352 18.33 -7.72 -0.10
CA GLN A 352 19.50 -7.62 0.78
C GLN A 352 20.14 -8.98 1.07
N ARG A 353 19.32 -10.02 1.25
CA ARG A 353 19.80 -11.41 1.47
C ARG A 353 20.28 -12.11 0.19
N GLY A 354 20.13 -11.48 -0.97
CA GLY A 354 20.48 -12.07 -2.27
C GLY A 354 19.50 -13.14 -2.78
N HIS A 355 18.39 -13.39 -2.07
CA HIS A 355 17.37 -14.35 -2.48
C HIS A 355 16.53 -13.85 -3.66
N LEU A 356 16.38 -12.54 -3.79
CA LEU A 356 15.79 -11.87 -4.95
C LEU A 356 16.85 -11.01 -5.63
N ASN A 357 16.86 -11.05 -6.97
CA ASN A 357 17.71 -10.19 -7.78
C ASN A 357 17.05 -9.95 -9.15
N PHE A 358 17.67 -9.12 -9.99
CA PHE A 358 17.23 -8.87 -11.37
C PHE A 358 18.07 -9.64 -12.40
N ASP A 359 18.79 -10.69 -11.97
CA ASP A 359 19.42 -11.66 -12.86
C ASP A 359 18.46 -12.84 -13.05
N LEU A 360 17.84 -12.89 -14.23
CA LEU A 360 16.83 -13.90 -14.53
C LEU A 360 17.42 -15.29 -14.74
N GLU A 361 18.73 -15.41 -14.99
CA GLU A 361 19.40 -16.68 -15.19
C GLU A 361 19.69 -17.37 -13.85
N ASP A 362 20.10 -16.60 -12.84
CA ASP A 362 20.35 -17.09 -11.47
C ASP A 362 19.08 -17.51 -10.74
N LEU A 363 17.92 -16.98 -11.14
CA LEU A 363 16.60 -17.33 -10.58
C LEU A 363 15.98 -18.58 -11.23
N LYS A 364 16.72 -19.40 -11.99
CA LYS A 364 16.18 -20.65 -12.55
C LYS A 364 16.15 -21.75 -11.47
N PRO A 365 15.03 -22.48 -11.33
CA PRO A 365 14.90 -23.52 -10.32
C PRO A 365 15.81 -24.73 -10.60
N GLN A 366 16.33 -25.36 -9.53
CA GLN A 366 17.20 -26.54 -9.60
C GLN A 366 16.43 -27.82 -9.99
N GLU A 367 15.22 -28.05 -9.44
CA GLU A 367 14.28 -29.07 -9.92
C GLU A 367 13.37 -28.48 -11.00
N LYS A 368 12.91 -29.29 -11.96
CA LYS A 368 11.92 -28.87 -12.96
C LYS A 368 10.65 -28.38 -12.25
N TRP A 369 10.50 -27.07 -12.12
CA TRP A 369 9.37 -26.36 -11.49
C TRP A 369 8.00 -26.99 -11.79
N TRP A 370 7.85 -27.46 -13.02
CA TRP A 370 6.63 -28.03 -13.52
C TRP A 370 6.20 -29.36 -12.89
N ASP A 371 7.12 -30.09 -12.27
CA ASP A 371 6.82 -31.31 -11.53
C ASP A 371 6.44 -31.00 -10.07
N ARG A 372 6.89 -29.84 -9.55
CA ARG A 372 6.55 -29.34 -8.21
C ARG A 372 5.20 -28.63 -8.15
N LEU A 373 4.83 -27.87 -9.19
CA LEU A 373 3.61 -27.07 -9.18
C LEU A 373 2.34 -27.88 -8.86
N PRO A 374 2.07 -29.06 -9.47
CA PRO A 374 0.92 -29.87 -9.09
C PRO A 374 0.95 -30.31 -7.63
N LYS A 375 2.12 -30.65 -7.08
CA LYS A 375 2.28 -31.03 -5.67
C LYS A 375 1.94 -29.88 -4.72
N LEU A 376 2.37 -28.65 -5.06
CA LEU A 376 2.02 -27.46 -4.29
C LEU A 376 0.52 -27.15 -4.35
N LEU A 377 -0.09 -27.34 -5.52
CA LEU A 377 -1.52 -27.14 -5.70
C LEU A 377 -2.39 -28.16 -4.94
N GLN A 378 -1.86 -29.32 -4.54
CA GLN A 378 -2.56 -30.23 -3.63
C GLN A 378 -2.91 -29.58 -2.29
N TYR A 379 -2.12 -28.60 -1.84
CA TYR A 379 -2.45 -27.81 -0.65
C TYR A 379 -3.80 -27.11 -0.80
N PHE A 380 -4.05 -26.49 -1.96
CA PHE A 380 -5.32 -25.83 -2.27
C PHE A 380 -6.44 -26.85 -2.52
N GLU A 381 -6.11 -27.96 -3.18
CA GLU A 381 -7.05 -29.04 -3.52
C GLU A 381 -7.67 -29.68 -2.28
N LYS A 382 -6.84 -29.95 -1.27
CA LYS A 382 -7.20 -30.71 -0.07
C LYS A 382 -7.58 -29.83 1.13
N ASP A 383 -7.43 -28.50 1.03
CA ASP A 383 -7.81 -27.61 2.11
C ASP A 383 -9.32 -27.37 2.16
N SER A 384 -9.88 -27.41 3.36
CA SER A 384 -11.31 -27.23 3.64
C SER A 384 -11.82 -25.81 3.40
N GLN A 385 -10.98 -24.78 3.60
CA GLN A 385 -11.42 -23.38 3.68
C GLN A 385 -10.99 -22.51 2.48
N LEU A 386 -9.88 -22.86 1.81
CA LEU A 386 -9.35 -22.11 0.68
C LEU A 386 -10.31 -22.09 -0.51
N ARG A 387 -10.66 -20.87 -0.94
CA ARG A 387 -11.57 -20.59 -2.08
C ARG A 387 -11.08 -19.51 -3.03
N ASP A 388 -10.06 -18.76 -2.63
CA ASP A 388 -9.39 -17.73 -3.43
C ASP A 388 -7.90 -18.05 -3.56
N ILE A 389 -7.40 -18.00 -4.79
CA ILE A 389 -5.98 -18.14 -5.10
C ILE A 389 -5.46 -16.85 -5.74
N LEU A 390 -4.48 -16.23 -5.10
CA LEU A 390 -3.73 -15.11 -5.65
C LEU A 390 -2.40 -15.60 -6.21
N ILE A 391 -2.24 -15.54 -7.53
CA ILE A 391 -0.97 -15.81 -8.19
C ILE A 391 -0.19 -14.49 -8.28
N THR A 392 0.98 -14.44 -7.68
CA THR A 392 1.86 -13.26 -7.64
C THR A 392 3.33 -13.70 -7.55
N GLY A 393 4.21 -12.84 -7.04
CA GLY A 393 5.61 -13.14 -6.76
C GLY A 393 6.37 -11.84 -6.62
N GLY A 394 7.12 -11.50 -7.66
CA GLY A 394 7.38 -10.10 -8.00
C GLY A 394 6.23 -9.57 -8.85
N ASP A 395 5.89 -10.27 -9.94
CA ASP A 395 4.79 -9.90 -10.83
C ASP A 395 4.28 -11.11 -11.65
N ALA A 396 2.98 -11.42 -11.55
CA ALA A 396 2.40 -12.59 -12.22
C ALA A 396 2.59 -12.56 -13.75
N LEU A 397 2.48 -11.37 -14.36
CA LEU A 397 2.59 -11.21 -15.81
C LEU A 397 4.04 -11.15 -16.29
N MET A 398 5.05 -11.14 -15.41
CA MET A 398 6.43 -11.37 -15.83
C MET A 398 6.65 -12.80 -16.35
N SER A 399 5.77 -13.73 -15.99
CA SER A 399 5.72 -15.07 -16.60
C SER A 399 5.53 -14.98 -18.12
N SER A 400 6.27 -15.82 -18.86
CA SER A 400 6.04 -15.99 -20.31
C SER A 400 4.61 -16.48 -20.57
N ASP A 401 4.08 -16.23 -21.77
CA ASP A 401 2.73 -16.69 -22.15
C ASP A 401 2.59 -18.21 -22.02
N LYS A 402 3.63 -18.97 -22.42
CA LYS A 402 3.67 -20.43 -22.27
C LYS A 402 3.64 -20.84 -20.79
N SER A 403 4.43 -20.19 -19.95
CA SER A 403 4.49 -20.47 -18.51
C SER A 403 3.17 -20.14 -17.82
N LEU A 404 2.60 -18.96 -18.08
CA LEU A 404 1.33 -18.53 -17.49
C LEU A 404 0.19 -19.45 -17.92
N LYS A 405 0.10 -19.81 -19.21
CA LYS A 405 -0.89 -20.77 -19.70
C LYS A 405 -0.78 -22.11 -18.96
N ARG A 406 0.43 -22.61 -18.72
CA ARG A 406 0.64 -23.85 -17.97
C ARG A 406 0.22 -23.71 -16.50
N ILE A 407 0.60 -22.63 -15.82
CA ILE A 407 0.18 -22.35 -14.43
C ILE A 407 -1.34 -22.33 -14.32
N LEU A 408 -2.02 -21.57 -15.19
CA LEU A 408 -3.47 -21.48 -15.23
C LEU A 408 -4.12 -22.84 -15.53
N ASN A 409 -3.52 -23.68 -16.38
CA ASN A 409 -4.01 -25.03 -16.62
C ASN A 409 -3.93 -25.91 -15.36
N GLU A 410 -2.83 -25.87 -14.61
CA GLU A 410 -2.70 -26.65 -13.37
C GLU A 410 -3.69 -26.18 -12.30
N VAL A 411 -3.89 -24.86 -12.17
CA VAL A 411 -4.91 -24.30 -11.25
C VAL A 411 -6.32 -24.74 -11.64
N TYR A 412 -6.63 -24.78 -12.94
CA TYR A 412 -7.89 -25.33 -13.44
C TYR A 412 -8.07 -26.81 -13.07
N GLN A 413 -7.03 -27.64 -13.23
CA GLN A 413 -7.10 -29.06 -12.87
C GLN A 413 -7.28 -29.25 -11.37
N MET A 414 -6.54 -28.51 -10.54
CA MET A 414 -6.72 -28.51 -9.09
C MET A 414 -8.16 -28.18 -8.68
N ALA A 415 -8.75 -27.13 -9.25
CA ALA A 415 -10.12 -26.75 -8.93
C ALA A 415 -11.15 -27.82 -9.36
N LEU A 416 -10.94 -28.46 -10.52
CA LEU A 416 -11.76 -29.60 -10.95
C LEU A 416 -11.66 -30.78 -9.99
N ASN A 417 -10.45 -31.14 -9.57
CA ASN A 417 -10.21 -32.22 -8.63
C ASN A 417 -10.90 -31.94 -7.29
N LYS A 418 -10.72 -30.74 -6.74
CA LYS A 418 -11.39 -30.30 -5.51
C LYS A 418 -12.91 -30.43 -5.60
N ARG A 419 -13.49 -29.95 -6.70
CA ARG A 419 -14.94 -30.05 -6.95
C ARG A 419 -15.41 -31.49 -7.12
N ASN A 420 -14.63 -32.33 -7.79
CA ASN A 420 -14.95 -33.75 -7.92
C ASN A 420 -14.88 -34.48 -6.57
N ASN A 421 -13.89 -34.16 -5.73
CA ASN A 421 -13.76 -34.67 -4.37
C ASN A 421 -14.98 -34.29 -3.51
N ASN A 422 -15.49 -33.07 -3.65
CA ASN A 422 -16.71 -32.62 -2.97
C ASN A 422 -17.99 -33.39 -3.33
N LYS A 423 -18.00 -34.19 -4.39
CA LYS A 423 -19.12 -35.10 -4.70
C LYS A 423 -19.14 -36.31 -3.78
N LEU A 424 -18.02 -36.64 -3.14
CA LEU A 424 -17.87 -37.76 -2.22
C LEU A 424 -18.25 -37.38 -0.77
N HIS A 425 -18.22 -36.08 -0.46
CA HIS A 425 -18.53 -35.53 0.86
C HIS A 425 -20.04 -35.33 1.07
N LYS A 426 -20.53 -35.64 2.28
CA LYS A 426 -21.93 -35.45 2.65
C LYS A 426 -22.25 -33.97 2.90
N LYS A 427 -23.54 -33.67 3.12
CA LYS A 427 -23.96 -32.32 3.52
C LYS A 427 -23.26 -31.95 4.85
N GLY A 428 -22.71 -30.74 4.94
CA GLY A 428 -21.95 -30.27 6.11
C GLY A 428 -20.48 -30.69 6.15
N GLU A 429 -20.03 -31.57 5.24
CA GLU A 429 -18.62 -32.03 5.18
C GLU A 429 -17.87 -31.47 3.96
N LYS A 430 -18.56 -30.69 3.11
CA LYS A 430 -17.99 -30.21 1.85
C LYS A 430 -16.95 -29.13 2.07
N TYR A 431 -15.87 -29.19 1.29
CA TYR A 431 -14.82 -28.18 1.29
C TYR A 431 -15.24 -26.97 0.45
N ALA A 432 -14.59 -25.84 0.66
CA ALA A 432 -14.78 -24.64 -0.13
C ALA A 432 -14.26 -24.83 -1.56
N GLU A 433 -15.15 -24.85 -2.56
CA GLU A 433 -14.74 -24.88 -3.97
C GLU A 433 -14.03 -23.58 -4.36
N MET A 434 -13.11 -23.63 -5.31
CA MET A 434 -12.42 -22.42 -5.78
C MET A 434 -13.39 -21.51 -6.54
N ILE A 435 -13.64 -20.31 -6.01
CA ILE A 435 -14.59 -19.33 -6.58
C ILE A 435 -13.90 -18.10 -7.15
N ARG A 436 -12.68 -17.79 -6.69
CA ARG A 436 -11.94 -16.59 -7.10
C ARG A 436 -10.51 -16.93 -7.46
N ILE A 437 -10.04 -16.33 -8.55
CA ILE A 437 -8.63 -16.32 -8.94
C ILE A 437 -8.18 -14.89 -9.21
N ARG A 438 -6.98 -14.57 -8.74
CA ARG A 438 -6.38 -13.25 -8.87
C ARG A 438 -4.98 -13.34 -9.45
N LEU A 439 -4.61 -12.41 -10.34
CA LEU A 439 -3.24 -12.20 -10.79
C LEU A 439 -2.76 -10.84 -10.28
N GLY A 440 -1.76 -10.83 -9.41
CA GLY A 440 -1.10 -9.61 -8.95
C GLY A 440 -0.02 -9.17 -9.94
N THR A 441 -0.15 -7.97 -10.51
CA THR A 441 0.78 -7.47 -11.54
C THR A 441 0.81 -5.95 -11.60
N ARG A 442 2.01 -5.38 -11.64
CA ARG A 442 2.23 -3.96 -11.94
C ARG A 442 2.60 -3.75 -13.41
N LEU A 443 2.66 -4.78 -14.26
CA LEU A 443 3.05 -4.61 -15.67
C LEU A 443 2.14 -3.68 -16.49
N PRO A 444 0.83 -3.52 -16.26
CA PRO A 444 0.08 -2.46 -16.93
C PRO A 444 0.66 -1.05 -16.70
N VAL A 445 1.34 -0.86 -15.56
CA VAL A 445 2.04 0.38 -15.19
C VAL A 445 3.49 0.39 -15.66
N TYR A 446 4.25 -0.66 -15.35
CA TYR A 446 5.68 -0.70 -15.67
C TYR A 446 5.97 -0.99 -17.13
N LEU A 447 5.12 -1.77 -17.80
CA LEU A 447 5.41 -2.33 -19.11
C LEU A 447 4.11 -2.76 -19.84
N PRO A 448 3.23 -1.81 -20.23
CA PRO A 448 1.93 -2.13 -20.82
C PRO A 448 2.04 -2.97 -22.11
N GLN A 449 3.17 -2.90 -22.82
CA GLN A 449 3.50 -3.74 -23.97
C GLN A 449 3.48 -5.25 -23.65
N ARG A 450 3.47 -5.64 -22.37
CA ARG A 450 3.25 -7.04 -21.96
C ARG A 450 1.87 -7.55 -22.36
N VAL A 451 0.86 -6.68 -22.39
CA VAL A 451 -0.55 -7.05 -22.62
C VAL A 451 -0.83 -7.15 -24.11
N THR A 452 -0.39 -8.26 -24.69
CA THR A 452 -0.58 -8.59 -26.10
C THR A 452 -1.90 -9.33 -26.32
N ASP A 453 -2.36 -9.40 -27.57
CA ASP A 453 -3.61 -10.11 -27.91
C ASP A 453 -3.50 -11.62 -27.63
N ASN A 454 -2.30 -12.19 -27.72
CA ASN A 454 -2.04 -13.58 -27.33
C ASN A 454 -2.22 -13.80 -25.81
N LEU A 455 -1.77 -12.86 -24.97
CA LEU A 455 -2.02 -12.92 -23.53
C LEU A 455 -3.52 -12.83 -23.23
N VAL A 456 -4.23 -11.89 -23.88
CA VAL A 456 -5.69 -11.72 -23.76
C VAL A 456 -6.41 -13.02 -24.10
N LYS A 457 -6.02 -13.69 -25.21
CA LYS A 457 -6.57 -14.98 -25.60
C LYS A 457 -6.37 -16.05 -24.53
N ILE A 458 -5.15 -16.16 -23.97
CA ILE A 458 -4.85 -17.13 -22.90
C ILE A 458 -5.75 -16.91 -21.67
N LEU A 459 -5.93 -15.65 -21.26
CA LEU A 459 -6.76 -15.27 -20.13
C LEU A 459 -8.25 -15.55 -20.39
N ALA A 460 -8.73 -15.27 -21.59
CA ALA A 460 -10.11 -15.52 -22.01
C ALA A 460 -10.42 -17.03 -22.09
N ASP A 461 -9.54 -17.81 -22.72
CA ASP A 461 -9.66 -19.27 -22.82
C ASP A 461 -9.71 -19.91 -21.42
N PHE A 462 -8.83 -19.46 -20.51
CA PHE A 462 -8.85 -19.92 -19.12
C PHE A 462 -10.14 -19.52 -18.41
N LYS A 463 -10.59 -18.26 -18.52
CA LYS A 463 -11.83 -17.79 -17.90
C LYS A 463 -13.02 -18.66 -18.33
N GLN A 464 -13.14 -18.95 -19.63
CA GLN A 464 -14.23 -19.76 -20.16
C GLN A 464 -14.29 -21.16 -19.54
N LYS A 465 -13.16 -21.89 -19.49
CA LYS A 465 -13.14 -23.24 -18.92
C LYS A 465 -13.20 -23.23 -17.40
N ALA A 466 -12.50 -22.32 -16.72
CA ALA A 466 -12.45 -22.23 -15.26
C ALA A 466 -13.81 -21.84 -14.67
N SER A 467 -14.62 -21.07 -15.41
CA SER A 467 -16.01 -20.79 -15.02
C SER A 467 -16.83 -22.08 -14.87
N LYS A 468 -16.59 -23.07 -15.75
CA LYS A 468 -17.24 -24.39 -15.66
C LYS A 468 -16.73 -25.20 -14.46
N ALA A 469 -15.53 -24.91 -13.96
CA ALA A 469 -14.94 -25.56 -12.78
C ALA A 469 -15.37 -24.94 -11.44
N GLY A 470 -16.14 -23.84 -11.45
CA GLY A 470 -16.67 -23.21 -10.23
C GLY A 470 -16.17 -21.78 -9.99
N PHE A 471 -15.14 -21.33 -10.71
CA PHE A 471 -14.66 -19.95 -10.58
C PHE A 471 -15.72 -18.96 -11.07
N LYS A 472 -16.06 -17.99 -10.22
CA LYS A 472 -17.06 -16.95 -10.50
C LYS A 472 -16.43 -15.57 -10.69
N GLN A 473 -15.26 -15.33 -10.09
CA GLN A 473 -14.58 -14.04 -10.12
C GLN A 473 -13.13 -14.18 -10.60
N PHE A 474 -12.77 -13.39 -11.60
CA PHE A 474 -11.46 -13.37 -12.25
C PHE A 474 -10.89 -11.95 -12.18
N VAL A 475 -9.81 -11.77 -11.41
CA VAL A 475 -9.32 -10.43 -11.04
C VAL A 475 -7.88 -10.23 -11.46
N ILE A 476 -7.59 -9.12 -12.13
CA ILE A 476 -6.23 -8.58 -12.23
C ILE A 476 -6.08 -7.50 -11.16
N GLN A 477 -5.11 -7.66 -10.28
CA GLN A 477 -4.79 -6.68 -9.24
C GLN A 477 -3.57 -5.88 -9.68
N THR A 478 -3.82 -4.62 -10.03
CA THR A 478 -2.82 -3.64 -10.47
C THR A 478 -2.34 -2.77 -9.32
N HIS A 479 -1.27 -2.01 -9.58
CA HIS A 479 -0.57 -1.18 -8.60
C HIS A 479 -0.13 0.14 -9.28
N PHE A 480 -1.11 0.99 -9.55
CA PHE A 480 -0.96 2.41 -9.89
C PHE A 480 -0.91 3.24 -8.61
N GLU A 481 0.03 4.17 -8.57
CA GLU A 481 0.37 5.06 -7.47
C GLU A 481 -0.04 6.51 -7.73
N THR A 482 -0.15 6.91 -8.99
CA THR A 482 -0.54 8.27 -9.36
C THR A 482 -1.30 8.31 -10.69
N ALA A 483 -2.19 9.29 -10.85
CA ALA A 483 -2.91 9.53 -12.10
C ALA A 483 -1.95 9.73 -13.28
N MET A 484 -0.72 10.19 -13.01
CA MET A 484 0.35 10.30 -13.99
C MET A 484 0.71 8.94 -14.61
N GLU A 485 0.68 7.82 -13.87
CA GLU A 485 1.01 6.51 -14.44
C GLU A 485 -0.06 5.98 -15.41
N VAL A 486 -1.26 6.56 -15.42
CA VAL A 486 -2.34 6.17 -16.34
C VAL A 486 -2.07 6.79 -17.72
N THR A 487 -1.32 6.08 -18.53
CA THR A 487 -0.97 6.48 -19.91
C THR A 487 -1.97 5.93 -20.93
N PRO A 488 -1.95 6.40 -22.19
CA PRO A 488 -2.71 5.76 -23.26
C PRO A 488 -2.38 4.26 -23.42
N GLU A 489 -1.11 3.89 -23.30
CA GLU A 489 -0.69 2.48 -23.38
C GLU A 489 -1.20 1.65 -22.20
N ALA A 490 -1.21 2.22 -20.99
CA ALA A 490 -1.74 1.57 -19.79
C ALA A 490 -3.27 1.43 -19.85
N ALA A 491 -3.97 2.45 -20.33
CA ALA A 491 -5.41 2.41 -20.54
C ALA A 491 -5.80 1.34 -21.57
N GLU A 492 -5.04 1.22 -22.66
CA GLU A 492 -5.23 0.16 -23.65
C GLU A 492 -4.94 -1.24 -23.08
N ALA A 493 -3.89 -1.38 -22.26
CA ALA A 493 -3.61 -2.62 -21.53
C ALA A 493 -4.77 -3.02 -20.61
N VAL A 494 -5.36 -2.07 -19.86
CA VAL A 494 -6.55 -2.30 -19.04
C VAL A 494 -7.75 -2.73 -19.88
N ARG A 495 -8.04 -2.03 -20.98
CA ARG A 495 -9.13 -2.38 -21.91
C ARG A 495 -8.97 -3.81 -22.46
N LYS A 496 -7.75 -4.21 -22.80
CA LYS A 496 -7.43 -5.57 -23.25
C LYS A 496 -7.71 -6.60 -22.17
N LEU A 497 -7.31 -6.35 -20.92
CA LEU A 497 -7.55 -7.25 -19.79
C LEU A 497 -9.06 -7.40 -19.49
N THR A 498 -9.82 -6.30 -19.47
CA THR A 498 -11.27 -6.34 -19.26
C THR A 498 -11.99 -7.04 -20.41
N SER A 499 -11.50 -6.91 -21.65
CA SER A 499 -12.02 -7.65 -22.81
C SER A 499 -11.85 -9.18 -22.69
N ALA A 500 -10.85 -9.67 -21.95
CA ALA A 500 -10.70 -11.09 -21.62
C ALA A 500 -11.76 -11.59 -20.61
N GLY A 501 -12.57 -10.68 -20.06
CA GLY A 501 -13.57 -10.97 -19.04
C GLY A 501 -13.02 -11.06 -17.62
N TRP A 502 -11.86 -10.45 -17.37
CA TRP A 502 -11.25 -10.30 -16.05
C TRP A 502 -11.46 -8.86 -15.56
N ILE A 503 -11.95 -8.67 -14.33
CA ILE A 503 -12.02 -7.32 -13.76
C ILE A 503 -10.62 -6.84 -13.43
N VAL A 504 -10.39 -5.53 -13.54
CA VAL A 504 -9.14 -4.90 -13.13
C VAL A 504 -9.40 -4.10 -11.87
N THR A 505 -8.60 -4.35 -10.85
CA THR A 505 -8.64 -3.63 -9.58
C THR A 505 -7.29 -2.95 -9.32
N ASN A 506 -7.25 -1.89 -8.53
CA ASN A 506 -6.01 -1.20 -8.16
C ASN A 506 -5.75 -1.21 -6.65
N GLN A 507 -4.52 -1.45 -6.25
CA GLN A 507 -4.02 -1.27 -4.89
C GLN A 507 -2.99 -0.14 -4.90
N LEU A 508 -3.25 0.92 -4.15
CA LEU A 508 -2.34 2.05 -3.96
C LEU A 508 -1.55 1.83 -2.67
N VAL A 509 -0.28 2.21 -2.66
CA VAL A 509 0.48 2.45 -1.43
C VAL A 509 0.51 3.96 -1.16
N PHE A 510 0.06 4.35 0.01
CA PHE A 510 -0.16 5.72 0.42
C PHE A 510 1.15 6.35 0.91
N THR A 511 2.06 6.63 -0.02
CA THR A 511 3.34 7.28 0.27
C THR A 511 3.14 8.76 0.63
N ALA A 512 4.16 9.40 1.21
CA ALA A 512 4.16 10.83 1.48
C ALA A 512 3.79 11.65 0.21
N ALA A 513 4.41 11.35 -0.93
CA ALA A 513 4.07 12.00 -2.19
C ALA A 513 2.64 11.71 -2.68
N ALA A 514 2.14 10.47 -2.49
CA ALA A 514 0.79 10.09 -2.89
C ALA A 514 -0.31 10.57 -1.92
N SER A 515 0.09 10.96 -0.71
CA SER A 515 -0.79 11.42 0.37
C SER A 515 -1.15 12.90 0.30
N ARG A 516 -0.63 13.63 -0.70
CA ARG A 516 -0.98 15.04 -0.92
C ARG A 516 -2.48 15.18 -1.23
N HIS A 517 -3.13 16.21 -0.69
CA HIS A 517 -4.56 16.45 -0.87
C HIS A 517 -4.95 16.44 -2.35
N GLY A 518 -6.03 15.73 -2.66
CA GLY A 518 -6.57 15.54 -4.00
C GLY A 518 -5.83 14.55 -4.87
N HIS A 519 -4.59 14.13 -4.53
CA HIS A 519 -3.77 13.27 -5.38
C HIS A 519 -4.41 11.88 -5.54
N THR A 520 -4.75 11.25 -4.42
CA THR A 520 -5.36 9.91 -4.43
C THR A 520 -6.78 9.95 -4.97
N ALA A 521 -7.56 11.00 -4.66
CA ALA A 521 -8.88 11.24 -5.26
C ALA A 521 -8.82 11.37 -6.79
N LYS A 522 -7.84 12.12 -7.32
CA LYS A 522 -7.57 12.23 -8.76
C LYS A 522 -7.23 10.87 -9.36
N LEU A 523 -6.38 10.08 -8.72
CA LEU A 523 -6.04 8.73 -9.17
C LEU A 523 -7.30 7.84 -9.25
N ARG A 524 -8.15 7.83 -8.22
CA ARG A 524 -9.40 7.04 -8.23
C ARG A 524 -10.29 7.43 -9.41
N LYS A 525 -10.50 8.72 -9.64
CA LYS A 525 -11.29 9.23 -10.76
C LYS A 525 -10.74 8.77 -12.12
N VAL A 526 -9.42 8.92 -12.34
CA VAL A 526 -8.78 8.56 -13.61
C VAL A 526 -8.78 7.03 -13.82
N LEU A 527 -8.59 6.24 -12.76
CA LEU A 527 -8.70 4.78 -12.83
C LEU A 527 -10.13 4.33 -13.19
N ASN A 528 -11.14 4.96 -12.59
CA ASN A 528 -12.53 4.70 -12.90
C ASN A 528 -12.86 5.04 -14.36
N ASP A 529 -12.30 6.14 -14.90
CA ASP A 529 -12.49 6.53 -16.30
C ASP A 529 -12.00 5.48 -17.31
N ILE A 530 -11.07 4.60 -16.91
CA ILE A 530 -10.56 3.51 -17.77
C ILE A 530 -11.11 2.14 -17.37
N GLY A 531 -12.11 2.08 -16.48
CA GLY A 531 -12.76 0.83 -16.06
C GLY A 531 -12.01 0.03 -14.99
N VAL A 532 -11.18 0.69 -14.16
CA VAL A 532 -10.50 0.07 -13.02
C VAL A 532 -11.25 0.35 -11.72
N LEU A 533 -11.50 -0.71 -10.95
CA LEU A 533 -12.07 -0.62 -9.60
C LEU A 533 -10.97 -0.38 -8.56
N THR A 534 -11.14 0.63 -7.72
CA THR A 534 -10.16 0.99 -6.69
C THR A 534 -10.32 0.12 -5.46
N TYR A 535 -9.33 -0.69 -5.08
CA TYR A 535 -9.46 -1.69 -4.02
C TYR A 535 -8.94 -1.23 -2.67
N TYR A 536 -7.62 -1.19 -2.45
CA TYR A 536 -7.05 -0.75 -1.16
C TYR A 536 -6.21 0.49 -1.32
N THR A 537 -6.22 1.32 -0.27
CA THR A 537 -5.18 2.30 0.02
C THR A 537 -4.35 1.75 1.19
N PHE A 538 -3.13 1.29 0.92
CA PHE A 538 -2.23 0.72 1.92
C PHE A 538 -1.36 1.79 2.56
N THR A 539 -1.33 1.89 3.89
CA THR A 539 -0.22 2.59 4.55
C THR A 539 1.10 1.89 4.20
N VAL A 540 2.16 2.68 4.01
CA VAL A 540 3.51 2.18 3.73
C VAL A 540 3.94 1.22 4.85
N LYS A 541 4.48 0.07 4.45
CA LYS A 541 5.09 -0.91 5.37
C LYS A 541 6.56 -0.63 5.56
N GLY A 542 7.12 -1.27 6.57
CA GLY A 542 8.54 -1.16 6.89
C GLY A 542 8.76 -0.19 8.03
N TYR A 543 10.01 -0.05 8.39
CA TYR A 543 10.44 0.71 9.54
C TYR A 543 11.19 1.96 9.07
N LYS A 544 12.40 2.18 9.61
CA LYS A 544 13.19 3.36 9.31
C LYS A 544 13.62 3.43 7.84
N GLU A 545 13.81 2.29 7.17
CA GLU A 545 14.18 2.22 5.75
C GLU A 545 13.15 2.88 4.83
N ASN A 546 11.86 2.80 5.19
CA ASN A 546 10.76 3.39 4.43
C ASN A 546 10.24 4.70 5.06
N SER A 547 10.95 5.26 6.04
CA SER A 547 10.56 6.50 6.72
C SER A 547 10.33 7.64 5.72
N HIS A 548 11.17 7.84 4.70
CA HIS A 548 10.94 8.86 3.64
C HIS A 548 9.57 8.71 2.98
N ASN A 549 9.23 7.50 2.52
CA ASN A 549 7.97 7.23 1.84
C ASN A 549 6.77 7.19 2.79
N PHE A 550 6.96 7.00 4.10
CA PHE A 550 5.87 6.83 5.05
C PHE A 550 5.03 8.12 5.21
N ALA A 551 3.73 8.00 4.93
CA ALA A 551 2.70 8.92 5.42
C ALA A 551 2.14 8.36 6.74
N THR A 552 1.87 9.23 7.71
CA THR A 552 1.37 8.80 9.02
C THR A 552 0.02 8.10 8.92
N ASN A 553 -0.30 7.19 9.85
CA ASN A 553 -1.61 6.53 9.87
C ASN A 553 -2.74 7.55 10.11
N THR A 554 -2.44 8.62 10.84
CA THR A 554 -3.35 9.75 11.06
C THR A 554 -3.72 10.44 9.75
N ARG A 555 -2.79 10.56 8.80
CA ARG A 555 -3.06 11.05 7.45
C ARG A 555 -3.90 10.08 6.65
N ALA A 556 -3.71 8.77 6.81
CA ALA A 556 -4.58 7.77 6.16
C ALA A 556 -6.04 7.86 6.67
N VAL A 557 -6.23 8.15 7.97
CA VAL A 557 -7.57 8.43 8.54
C VAL A 557 -8.11 9.77 8.03
N GLN A 558 -7.29 10.82 7.98
CA GLN A 558 -7.69 12.11 7.41
C GLN A 558 -8.17 11.94 5.96
N GLU A 559 -7.44 11.22 5.11
CA GLU A 559 -7.83 10.96 3.72
C GLU A 559 -9.17 10.21 3.63
N GLN A 560 -9.38 9.22 4.51
CA GLN A 560 -10.64 8.49 4.58
C GLN A 560 -11.83 9.40 4.89
N ILE A 561 -11.68 10.28 5.88
CA ILE A 561 -12.77 11.10 6.42
C ILE A 561 -13.00 12.37 5.60
N GLU A 562 -11.94 12.99 5.09
CA GLU A 562 -12.02 14.31 4.45
C GLU A 562 -12.08 14.24 2.93
N GLU A 563 -11.52 13.21 2.27
CA GLU A 563 -11.41 13.18 0.81
C GLU A 563 -12.14 12.02 0.18
N LYS A 564 -11.91 10.80 0.65
CA LYS A 564 -12.51 9.60 0.06
C LYS A 564 -14.02 9.57 0.19
N VAL A 565 -14.56 10.14 1.27
CA VAL A 565 -15.99 10.13 1.61
C VAL A 565 -16.90 10.62 0.47
N ILE A 566 -16.44 11.55 -0.38
CA ILE A 566 -17.24 12.04 -1.51
C ILE A 566 -17.43 11.02 -2.63
N GLY A 567 -16.69 9.90 -2.59
CA GLY A 567 -16.85 8.77 -3.49
C GLY A 567 -17.58 7.59 -2.86
N GLU A 568 -18.14 7.75 -1.66
CA GLU A 568 -18.89 6.71 -0.99
C GLU A 568 -20.13 6.32 -1.80
N ILE A 569 -20.37 5.00 -1.88
CA ILE A 569 -21.48 4.46 -2.65
C ILE A 569 -22.66 4.24 -1.70
N PRO A 570 -23.84 4.82 -2.00
CA PRO A 570 -25.03 4.60 -1.21
C PRO A 570 -25.41 3.12 -1.08
N THR A 571 -25.93 2.73 0.09
CA THR A 571 -26.25 1.34 0.41
C THR A 571 -27.33 0.72 -0.49
N ASP A 572 -28.23 1.53 -1.05
CA ASP A 572 -29.25 1.08 -2.02
C ASP A 572 -28.64 0.63 -3.36
N LYS A 573 -27.37 0.97 -3.63
CA LYS A 573 -26.64 0.53 -4.84
C LYS A 573 -25.81 -0.73 -4.63
N PHE A 574 -25.83 -1.31 -3.43
CA PHE A 574 -24.98 -2.46 -3.09
C PHE A 574 -25.26 -3.70 -3.94
N GLU A 575 -26.53 -4.00 -4.24
CA GLU A 575 -26.88 -5.10 -5.13
C GLU A 575 -26.42 -4.85 -6.58
N LYS A 576 -26.46 -3.60 -7.05
CA LYS A 576 -25.98 -3.24 -8.39
C LYS A 576 -24.48 -3.44 -8.53
N ILE A 577 -23.68 -2.96 -7.56
CA ILE A 577 -22.22 -3.07 -7.65
C ILE A 577 -21.72 -4.51 -7.44
N LYS A 578 -22.46 -5.33 -6.70
CA LYS A 578 -22.15 -6.76 -6.49
C LYS A 578 -22.09 -7.56 -7.81
N GLU A 579 -22.79 -7.11 -8.84
CA GLU A 579 -22.80 -7.75 -10.17
C GLU A 579 -21.61 -7.38 -11.06
N PHE A 580 -20.86 -6.30 -10.74
CA PHE A 580 -19.76 -5.82 -11.55
C PHE A 580 -18.69 -6.89 -11.86
N PRO A 581 -18.30 -7.77 -10.91
CA PRO A 581 -17.33 -8.84 -11.16
C PRO A 581 -17.75 -9.81 -12.28
N HIS A 582 -19.05 -9.93 -12.56
CA HIS A 582 -19.58 -10.78 -13.63
C HIS A 582 -19.67 -10.06 -14.98
N GLN A 583 -19.51 -8.74 -14.99
CA GLN A 583 -19.69 -7.87 -16.16
C GLN A 583 -18.40 -7.13 -16.57
N ALA A 584 -17.24 -7.77 -16.37
CA ALA A 584 -15.92 -7.17 -16.62
C ALA A 584 -15.77 -6.43 -17.97
N LYS A 585 -16.39 -6.93 -19.05
CA LYS A 585 -16.33 -6.30 -20.38
C LYS A 585 -17.06 -4.95 -20.48
N LYS A 586 -18.00 -4.68 -19.57
CA LYS A 586 -18.79 -3.44 -19.45
C LYS A 586 -18.35 -2.60 -18.25
N MET A 587 -17.18 -2.87 -17.67
CA MET A 587 -16.79 -2.29 -16.38
C MET A 587 -16.74 -0.77 -16.43
N LYS A 588 -16.23 -0.18 -17.51
CA LYS A 588 -16.17 1.27 -17.68
C LYS A 588 -17.57 1.87 -17.70
N GLU A 589 -18.46 1.32 -18.53
CA GLU A 589 -19.84 1.78 -18.67
C GLU A 589 -20.60 1.68 -17.34
N ASN A 590 -20.44 0.55 -16.64
CA ASN A 590 -21.06 0.32 -15.35
C ASN A 590 -20.60 1.33 -14.28
N ILE A 591 -19.30 1.63 -14.24
CA ILE A 591 -18.73 2.62 -13.33
C ILE A 591 -19.23 4.03 -13.69
N ASP A 592 -19.23 4.40 -14.97
CA ASP A 592 -19.71 5.71 -15.43
C ASP A 592 -21.18 5.92 -15.08
N GLU A 593 -22.03 4.91 -15.30
CA GLU A 593 -23.44 4.93 -14.96
C GLU A 593 -23.64 5.10 -13.46
N LEU A 594 -22.92 4.33 -12.63
CA LEU A 594 -23.03 4.41 -11.17
C LEU A 594 -22.56 5.75 -10.63
N ARG A 595 -21.45 6.31 -11.14
CA ARG A 595 -20.96 7.64 -10.75
C ARG A 595 -21.98 8.73 -11.04
N LYS A 596 -22.62 8.66 -12.21
CA LYS A 596 -23.68 9.60 -12.61
C LYS A 596 -24.93 9.46 -11.75
N GLU A 597 -25.34 8.23 -11.46
CA GLU A 597 -26.51 7.94 -10.63
C GLU A 597 -26.35 8.44 -9.19
N CYS A 598 -25.14 8.32 -8.63
CA CYS A 598 -24.85 8.71 -7.25
C CYS A 598 -24.35 10.15 -7.07
N ASP A 599 -24.11 10.90 -8.16
CA ASP A 599 -23.46 12.21 -8.13
C ASP A 599 -22.12 12.22 -7.36
N ILE A 600 -21.25 11.27 -7.74
CA ILE A 600 -19.91 11.09 -7.15
C ILE A 600 -18.81 11.19 -8.22
N PRO A 601 -17.65 11.83 -7.93
CA PRO A 601 -16.58 12.01 -8.90
C PRO A 601 -15.79 10.72 -9.18
N PHE A 602 -15.78 9.80 -8.22
CA PHE A 602 -15.11 8.51 -8.26
C PHE A 602 -15.81 7.55 -7.30
N LEU A 603 -15.57 6.24 -7.47
CA LEU A 603 -15.92 5.22 -6.50
C LEU A 603 -14.82 5.17 -5.43
N ALA A 604 -15.19 5.20 -4.15
CA ALA A 604 -14.26 5.02 -3.06
C ALA A 604 -13.51 3.67 -3.15
N THR A 605 -12.32 3.62 -2.57
CA THR A 605 -11.65 2.34 -2.30
C THR A 605 -12.45 1.53 -1.29
N ASP A 606 -12.29 0.20 -1.30
CA ASP A 606 -12.82 -0.68 -0.24
C ASP A 606 -12.42 -0.12 1.13
N ARG A 607 -11.11 -0.06 1.37
CA ARG A 607 -10.57 0.28 2.70
C ARG A 607 -9.22 0.97 2.63
N ASN A 608 -9.00 1.89 3.56
CA ASN A 608 -7.66 2.28 3.97
C ASN A 608 -7.17 1.27 5.02
N VAL A 609 -5.97 0.70 4.85
CA VAL A 609 -5.47 -0.38 5.72
C VAL A 609 -3.95 -0.35 5.89
N LEU A 610 -3.48 -0.67 7.09
CA LEU A 610 -2.11 -1.13 7.32
C LEU A 610 -2.11 -2.66 7.35
N ASN A 611 -1.01 -3.30 6.94
CA ASN A 611 -0.87 -4.73 7.17
C ASN A 611 -0.33 -4.95 8.58
N LEU A 612 -1.03 -5.73 9.38
CA LEU A 612 -0.64 -6.07 10.75
C LEU A 612 0.13 -7.39 10.74
N PRO A 613 1.39 -7.40 11.24
CA PRO A 613 2.19 -8.61 11.30
C PRO A 613 1.47 -9.75 12.06
N GLY A 614 1.34 -10.93 11.43
CA GLY A 614 0.73 -12.13 12.02
C GLY A 614 -0.80 -12.12 12.13
N VAL A 615 -1.47 -10.97 12.01
CA VAL A 615 -2.92 -10.86 12.26
C VAL A 615 -3.73 -10.70 10.98
N GLY A 616 -3.34 -9.75 10.11
CA GLY A 616 -4.23 -9.35 9.03
C GLY A 616 -3.97 -7.96 8.46
N LYS A 617 -5.04 -7.26 8.13
CA LYS A 617 -5.05 -5.88 7.63
C LYS A 617 -6.07 -5.11 8.45
N SER A 618 -5.74 -3.92 8.89
CA SER A 618 -6.61 -3.10 9.73
C SER A 618 -6.16 -1.64 9.68
N LEU A 619 -7.10 -0.72 9.86
CA LEU A 619 -6.84 0.65 10.27
C LEU A 619 -7.56 0.96 11.60
N THR A 620 -8.03 -0.07 12.31
CA THR A 620 -8.59 0.09 13.65
C THR A 620 -7.46 0.20 14.66
N TYR A 621 -7.23 1.40 15.19
CA TYR A 621 -6.17 1.67 16.17
C TYR A 621 -6.50 2.79 17.14
N ARG A 622 -5.79 2.81 18.28
CA ARG A 622 -5.72 3.95 19.22
C ARG A 622 -4.27 4.42 19.37
N THR A 623 -4.06 5.73 19.42
CA THR A 623 -2.76 6.30 19.77
C THR A 623 -2.56 6.24 21.28
N ILE A 624 -1.73 5.31 21.74
CA ILE A 624 -1.54 5.00 23.17
C ILE A 624 -0.29 5.62 23.80
N GLY A 625 0.65 6.10 22.97
CA GLY A 625 1.85 6.77 23.44
C GLY A 625 2.48 7.67 22.38
N ILE A 626 3.60 8.29 22.75
CA ILE A 626 4.45 9.09 21.86
C ILE A 626 5.89 9.03 22.36
N THR A 627 6.84 8.89 21.45
CA THR A 627 8.27 8.88 21.73
C THR A 627 8.80 10.29 22.00
N TYR A 628 10.00 10.39 22.61
CA TYR A 628 10.65 11.68 22.85
C TYR A 628 10.94 12.47 21.55
N ASP A 629 11.08 11.79 20.41
CA ASP A 629 11.25 12.39 19.07
C ASP A 629 9.91 12.65 18.34
N GLY A 630 8.76 12.42 18.99
CA GLY A 630 7.43 12.80 18.49
C GLY A 630 6.73 11.79 17.58
N ARG A 631 7.25 10.57 17.44
CA ARG A 631 6.59 9.47 16.71
C ARG A 631 5.50 8.84 17.58
N ARG A 632 4.31 8.61 17.01
CA ARG A 632 3.18 8.06 17.75
C ARG A 632 3.35 6.54 17.94
N ILE A 633 2.87 6.06 19.08
CA ILE A 633 2.78 4.63 19.40
C ILE A 633 1.30 4.23 19.28
N LEU A 634 1.02 3.28 18.40
CA LEU A 634 -0.33 2.89 18.02
C LEU A 634 -0.61 1.46 18.48
N GLU A 635 -1.74 1.25 19.14
CA GLU A 635 -2.28 -0.08 19.46
C GLU A 635 -3.36 -0.43 18.43
N PHE A 636 -3.11 -1.45 17.62
CA PHE A 636 -4.03 -1.92 16.59
C PHE A 636 -4.91 -3.08 17.07
N ASP A 637 -6.17 -3.05 16.65
CA ASP A 637 -7.09 -4.19 16.69
C ASP A 637 -7.19 -4.87 15.32
N HIS A 638 -7.62 -6.12 15.31
CA HIS A 638 -7.89 -6.85 14.08
C HIS A 638 -9.18 -6.35 13.40
N ASP A 639 -9.29 -6.58 12.10
CA ASP A 639 -10.47 -6.25 11.30
C ASP A 639 -11.60 -7.25 11.58
N ARG A 640 -12.65 -6.79 12.28
CA ARG A 640 -13.79 -7.66 12.65
C ARG A 640 -14.78 -7.91 11.52
N THR A 641 -14.58 -7.27 10.37
CA THR A 641 -15.47 -7.41 9.20
C THR A 641 -15.07 -8.58 8.30
N ARG A 642 -14.03 -9.35 8.69
CA ARG A 642 -13.52 -10.49 7.93
C ARG A 642 -13.20 -11.68 8.83
N THR A 643 -13.28 -12.88 8.26
CA THR A 643 -12.80 -14.10 8.90
C THR A 643 -11.27 -14.09 9.01
N HIS A 644 -10.76 -14.28 10.22
CA HIS A 644 -9.34 -14.40 10.54
C HIS A 644 -8.97 -15.84 10.92
N SER A 645 -7.67 -16.13 10.96
CA SER A 645 -7.18 -17.37 11.56
C SER A 645 -7.55 -17.39 13.05
N PRO A 646 -8.03 -18.51 13.62
CA PRO A 646 -8.41 -18.60 15.03
C PRO A 646 -7.28 -18.25 16.02
N ILE A 647 -6.02 -18.23 15.59
CA ILE A 647 -4.87 -17.74 16.38
C ILE A 647 -5.08 -16.33 16.92
N ILE A 648 -5.90 -15.49 16.25
CA ILE A 648 -6.16 -14.11 16.71
C ILE A 648 -6.80 -14.05 18.10
N ASN A 649 -7.47 -15.12 18.54
CA ASN A 649 -8.08 -15.19 19.87
C ASN A 649 -7.03 -15.39 20.98
N LYS A 650 -5.84 -15.90 20.63
CA LYS A 650 -4.67 -15.99 21.52
C LYS A 650 -3.69 -14.84 21.33
N MET A 651 -3.70 -14.19 20.15
CA MET A 651 -2.86 -13.04 19.89
C MET A 651 -3.40 -11.80 20.62
N GLY A 652 -2.50 -11.10 21.31
CA GLY A 652 -2.80 -9.78 21.86
C GLY A 652 -2.95 -8.71 20.77
N LYS A 653 -3.10 -7.46 21.20
CA LYS A 653 -3.06 -6.28 20.32
C LYS A 653 -1.68 -6.14 19.68
N VAL A 654 -1.64 -5.51 18.51
CA VAL A 654 -0.39 -5.25 17.78
C VAL A 654 0.04 -3.81 18.07
N ILE A 655 1.20 -3.63 18.70
CA ILE A 655 1.79 -2.31 18.93
C ILE A 655 2.73 -1.95 17.79
N ILE A 656 2.57 -0.73 17.26
CA ILE A 656 3.42 -0.18 16.19
C ILE A 656 3.87 1.21 16.60
N VAL A 657 5.19 1.42 16.60
CA VAL A 657 5.80 2.75 16.67
C VAL A 657 5.96 3.26 15.25
N GLU A 658 5.37 4.42 14.94
CA GLU A 658 5.47 5.00 13.60
C GLU A 658 6.93 5.32 13.24
N SER A 659 7.26 5.27 11.95
CA SER A 659 8.62 5.54 11.46
C SER A 659 8.93 7.03 11.27
N LYS A 660 7.91 7.90 11.36
CA LYS A 660 8.00 9.35 11.20
C LYS A 660 6.98 10.06 12.08
N SER A 661 7.35 11.20 12.66
CA SER A 661 6.43 12.04 13.42
C SER A 661 5.46 12.78 12.48
N VAL A 662 4.31 13.22 13.00
CA VAL A 662 3.39 14.10 12.25
C VAL A 662 4.09 15.42 11.88
N ASN A 663 4.99 15.92 12.73
CA ASN A 663 5.76 17.13 12.42
C ASN A 663 6.63 16.94 11.18
N ASP A 664 7.44 15.89 11.15
CA ASP A 664 8.42 15.68 10.08
C ASP A 664 7.71 15.33 8.76
N TYR A 665 6.55 14.66 8.85
CA TYR A 665 5.67 14.45 7.71
C TYR A 665 5.18 15.79 7.12
N LEU A 666 4.68 16.70 7.95
CA LEU A 666 4.23 18.02 7.49
C LEU A 666 5.39 18.87 6.96
N ASP A 667 6.57 18.79 7.58
CA ASP A 667 7.77 19.49 7.08
C ASP A 667 8.20 18.94 5.71
N GLN A 668 8.11 17.62 5.50
CA GLN A 668 8.35 17.01 4.19
C GLN A 668 7.31 17.48 3.14
N LEU A 669 6.02 17.53 3.49
CA LEU A 669 4.99 18.07 2.58
C LEU A 669 5.26 19.53 2.21
N LYS A 670 5.68 20.35 3.18
CA LYS A 670 6.07 21.73 2.94
C LYS A 670 7.23 21.84 1.96
N GLN A 671 8.23 20.96 2.07
CA GLN A 671 9.35 20.88 1.12
C GLN A 671 8.89 20.47 -0.29
N MET A 672 7.83 19.67 -0.40
CA MET A 672 7.17 19.34 -1.67
C MET A 672 6.29 20.47 -2.23
N GLY A 673 6.20 21.62 -1.54
CA GLY A 673 5.42 22.79 -1.95
C GLY A 673 3.97 22.81 -1.47
N GLU A 674 3.57 21.90 -0.57
CA GLU A 674 2.20 21.85 -0.05
C GLU A 674 1.95 22.94 1.00
N ASN A 675 0.70 23.42 1.03
CA ASN A 675 0.23 24.30 2.09
C ASN A 675 -0.17 23.49 3.33
N ILE A 676 0.75 23.36 4.30
CA ILE A 676 0.53 22.56 5.52
C ILE A 676 -0.67 22.99 6.37
N LYS A 677 -1.22 24.20 6.19
CA LYS A 677 -2.45 24.62 6.87
C LYS A 677 -3.66 23.79 6.44
N GLU A 678 -3.68 23.33 5.18
CA GLU A 678 -4.76 22.46 4.68
C GLU A 678 -4.77 21.10 5.36
N TYR A 679 -3.64 20.70 5.97
CA TYR A 679 -3.47 19.41 6.63
C TYR A 679 -3.63 19.50 8.15
N GLU A 680 -3.99 20.66 8.73
CA GLU A 680 -3.91 20.88 10.19
C GLU A 680 -4.76 19.91 11.03
N SER A 681 -5.87 19.40 10.49
CA SER A 681 -6.69 18.39 11.20
C SER A 681 -5.96 17.06 11.41
N VAL A 682 -4.88 16.77 10.68
CA VAL A 682 -4.07 15.53 10.80
C VAL A 682 -3.58 15.29 12.23
N TRP A 683 -3.38 16.35 13.01
CA TRP A 683 -2.95 16.25 14.40
C TRP A 683 -3.98 15.58 15.31
N GLY A 684 -5.27 15.78 15.06
CA GLY A 684 -6.33 15.31 15.96
C GLY A 684 -6.87 13.92 15.66
N TYR A 685 -6.48 13.31 14.54
CA TYR A 685 -6.83 11.91 14.22
C TYR A 685 -5.98 10.94 15.05
N SER A 686 -6.42 10.64 16.27
CA SER A 686 -5.78 9.73 17.22
C SER A 686 -6.38 8.31 17.25
N ILE A 687 -7.51 8.13 16.56
CA ILE A 687 -8.26 6.89 16.50
C ILE A 687 -8.60 6.63 15.02
N GLY A 688 -8.32 5.41 14.56
CA GLY A 688 -8.74 4.91 13.26
C GLY A 688 -9.74 3.77 13.43
N GLU A 689 -10.62 3.58 12.45
CA GLU A 689 -11.55 2.46 12.41
C GLU A 689 -11.66 1.91 10.99
N THR A 690 -11.49 0.59 10.86
CA THR A 690 -11.53 -0.10 9.57
C THR A 690 -12.94 -0.06 8.99
N GLU A 691 -13.01 0.24 7.70
CA GLU A 691 -14.27 0.40 6.98
C GLU A 691 -14.94 -0.96 6.70
N PRO A 692 -16.27 -1.02 6.56
CA PRO A 692 -16.93 -2.25 6.15
C PRO A 692 -16.52 -2.60 4.73
N ARG A 693 -16.42 -3.89 4.46
CA ARG A 693 -16.09 -4.40 3.13
C ARG A 693 -17.19 -4.08 2.12
N MET A 694 -16.84 -3.54 0.96
CA MET A 694 -17.80 -3.27 -0.11
C MET A 694 -18.26 -4.58 -0.79
N PRO A 695 -19.56 -4.71 -1.13
CA PRO A 695 -20.15 -5.91 -1.75
C PRO A 695 -19.41 -6.45 -2.98
N VAL A 696 -18.86 -5.55 -3.80
CA VAL A 696 -18.11 -5.91 -5.03
C VAL A 696 -16.87 -6.76 -4.77
N TYR A 697 -16.30 -6.69 -3.56
CA TYR A 697 -15.12 -7.45 -3.15
C TYR A 697 -15.43 -8.72 -2.36
N GLU A 698 -16.72 -9.01 -2.14
CA GLU A 698 -17.16 -10.17 -1.40
C GLU A 698 -17.12 -11.45 -2.22
N TYR A 699 -16.96 -12.56 -1.51
CA TYR A 699 -17.03 -13.87 -2.12
C TYR A 699 -18.48 -14.21 -2.47
N PRO A 700 -18.74 -14.74 -3.67
CA PRO A 700 -20.04 -15.33 -3.97
C PRO A 700 -20.32 -16.50 -3.03
N GLU A 701 -21.57 -16.63 -2.60
CA GLU A 701 -21.99 -17.72 -1.73
C GLU A 701 -22.02 -19.07 -2.45
N TYR A 702 -21.91 -20.14 -1.65
CA TYR A 702 -22.14 -21.52 -2.07
C TYR A 702 -23.62 -21.87 -1.91
N ASN A 703 -24.11 -22.80 -2.71
CA ASN A 703 -25.44 -23.40 -2.56
C ASN A 703 -25.43 -24.63 -1.62
N TYR A 704 -24.40 -24.76 -0.78
CA TYR A 704 -24.21 -25.84 0.17
C TYR A 704 -23.48 -25.33 1.41
N GLU A 705 -23.67 -26.02 2.53
CA GLU A 705 -22.98 -25.75 3.80
C GLU A 705 -21.55 -26.32 3.76
N LEU A 706 -20.59 -25.51 4.21
CA LEU A 706 -19.18 -25.89 4.30
C LEU A 706 -18.91 -26.63 5.61
N THR A 707 -17.85 -27.46 5.62
CA THR A 707 -17.31 -28.01 6.87
C THR A 707 -16.81 -26.90 7.80
N GLU A 708 -17.05 -27.08 9.10
CA GLU A 708 -16.48 -26.26 10.17
C GLU A 708 -15.01 -26.64 10.46
N GLU A 709 -14.56 -27.81 9.99
CA GLU A 709 -13.18 -28.24 10.13
C GLU A 709 -12.24 -27.29 9.38
N ILE A 710 -11.19 -26.82 10.05
CA ILE A 710 -10.13 -26.01 9.45
C ILE A 710 -8.87 -26.87 9.34
N THR A 711 -8.51 -27.21 8.11
CA THR A 711 -7.32 -28.01 7.80
C THR A 711 -6.05 -27.15 7.77
N ASN A 712 -4.88 -27.78 7.95
CA ASN A 712 -3.57 -27.12 7.90
C ASN A 712 -3.38 -26.02 8.95
N LEU A 713 -4.03 -26.13 10.11
CA LEU A 713 -3.97 -25.15 11.20
C LEU A 713 -3.46 -25.81 12.49
N GLU A 714 -2.52 -25.16 13.16
CA GLU A 714 -1.99 -25.51 14.48
C GLU A 714 -1.81 -24.23 15.31
N ILE A 715 -2.36 -24.18 16.54
CA ILE A 715 -2.56 -22.95 17.33
C ILE A 715 -1.93 -23.03 18.72
#